data_AF-A0A9Q9X863-F1
#
_entry.id   AF-A0A9Q9X863-F1
#
_cell.length_a   1.000
_cell.length_b   1.000
_cell.length_c   1.000
_cell.angle_alpha   90.00
_cell.angle_beta   90.00
_cell.angle_gamma   90.00
#
_symmetry.space_group_name_H-M   'P 1'
#
loop_
_entity.id
_entity.type
_entity.pdbx_description
1 polymer ?
#
loop_
_entity_poly.entity_id
_entity_poly.type
_entity_poly.pdbx_seq_one_letter_code
_entity_poly.pdbx_strand_id
1 'polypeptide(L)'
;MRHDLYEEKRKDITEHNRVNILVPFDLNSTLITCGTLNNGYCEVLDINDITNSIYYESYILIGPRQDEKSVAFITGTSSNRYLLVGKKDDDAKPQDTSYSVVSLWNTLQSQAGGIFSRIAEGSDAMIQSTVRDVEFVDGFQRVSPSESYLFLNTKTDSERKVLVLWMDSSKEKKREIIRSLQAATIRCCSDKARPVLVSCTVIPSVNGVIWAGVFSAQNQQDPENSALALYDISNVKGRVKGFCAIGEKPCGSESGTELQPLSVVFKYSSMSAVAAVRSGSWIVLFIGTSDGQLIKLVLDEKFTPGCPTVLFKSDDERAVFPRMHLDPVNFKYIYTALKKQVRRVSVVSCAEYITLKDCRAALDPLCGWCVNIQRCSTQDECSDTSWVSIPKNSLQTRLFSFQIAENSSRKVTLHLSLSLKSTGNPAFSCIFTKGSVNLCDGSDPPAVLPNCSCSFPDQILYTGGLKVSATVTIEDQKITEMLTLRNCSGIKDNSPNSYTKCVQCVSSGCHWSSSSKRCDWTHGRGPQLHIQDACKDLLYEVKPAILSLEPNKVSFHGRNNVLLRGRNLESVTKIRIQGDLDCIPKESPVFDRSSDTLRFHIPPSGTKGTVKVCVVTPDDRCHGNSIITYSSQPSCTGIQPTVSWSSGGRKIHVQGSNLELVESVTVLPSNKVLKTQYNTSSGDLWFDSHPYDGSGQLSLKLNVGNSTVDCVDYFSYKPDPGFTGFTTVQVANDLQVNIQKRADMLNLSMSEVTVMGLQGKQQYQCVLEKIESNAIICKIKGELGAVPAVDSLNVSMFLIFSCIDYGKDNLKD
;
A
#
# COMPACT_ATOMS: atom_id res chain seq x y z
N MET A 1 0.14 21.08 -12.54
CA MET A 1 1.50 21.00 -13.11
C MET A 1 2.23 19.86 -12.43
N ARG A 2 2.74 18.86 -13.18
CA ARG A 2 3.71 17.92 -12.62
C ARG A 2 4.99 18.70 -12.41
N HIS A 3 5.39 18.92 -11.16
CA HIS A 3 6.76 19.31 -10.87
C HIS A 3 7.57 18.04 -10.89
N ASP A 4 8.02 17.65 -12.08
CA ASP A 4 8.99 16.56 -12.21
C ASP A 4 10.24 16.97 -11.45
N LEU A 5 10.73 16.08 -10.57
CA LEU A 5 11.99 16.29 -9.87
C LEU A 5 13.09 16.28 -10.93
N TYR A 6 13.75 17.42 -11.14
CA TYR A 6 14.95 17.49 -11.97
C TYR A 6 16.18 17.42 -11.07
N GLU A 7 17.19 16.71 -11.55
CA GLU A 7 18.49 16.67 -10.89
C GLU A 7 19.14 18.06 -11.03
N GLU A 8 19.34 18.76 -9.91
CA GLU A 8 19.96 20.08 -9.93
C GLU A 8 21.49 19.98 -9.98
N LYS A 9 22.07 19.07 -9.20
CA LYS A 9 23.51 18.81 -9.14
C LYS A 9 23.78 17.33 -8.91
N ARG A 10 24.93 16.86 -9.41
CA ARG A 10 25.45 15.52 -9.19
C ARG A 10 26.91 15.58 -8.78
N LYS A 11 27.28 14.80 -7.77
CA LYS A 11 28.67 14.50 -7.45
C LYS A 11 28.94 13.05 -7.85
N ASP A 12 29.72 12.87 -8.91
CA ASP A 12 30.15 11.54 -9.34
C ASP A 12 31.31 11.07 -8.46
N ILE A 13 31.10 9.98 -7.73
CA ILE A 13 32.16 9.35 -6.93
C ILE A 13 32.78 8.27 -7.82
N THR A 14 34.07 8.42 -8.15
CA THR A 14 34.82 7.53 -9.05
C THR A 14 34.95 6.11 -8.51
N GLU A 15 34.86 5.94 -7.20
CA GLU A 15 34.88 4.66 -6.50
C GLU A 15 33.54 4.41 -5.80
N HIS A 16 33.13 3.14 -5.72
CA HIS A 16 31.81 2.78 -5.19
C HIS A 16 31.73 3.00 -3.67
N ASN A 17 31.37 4.22 -3.24
CA ASN A 17 31.12 4.56 -1.84
C ASN A 17 29.62 4.42 -1.52
N ARG A 18 29.25 3.37 -0.79
CA ARG A 18 27.87 3.19 -0.35
C ARG A 18 27.62 4.02 0.91
N VAL A 19 26.91 5.14 0.75
CA VAL A 19 26.54 6.03 1.85
C VAL A 19 25.57 5.33 2.79
N ASN A 20 25.90 5.31 4.08
CA ASN A 20 25.10 4.71 5.15
C ASN A 20 24.71 5.71 6.25
N ILE A 21 25.33 6.89 6.28
CA ILE A 21 24.94 8.05 7.09
C ILE A 21 24.82 9.26 6.17
N LEU A 22 23.68 9.96 6.27
CA LEU A 22 23.38 11.21 5.56
C LEU A 22 22.69 12.15 6.54
N VAL A 23 23.37 13.21 6.97
CA VAL A 23 22.88 14.13 8.01
C VAL A 23 23.03 15.58 7.54
N PRO A 24 21.93 16.26 7.16
CA PRO A 24 21.97 17.70 6.96
C PRO A 24 22.16 18.42 8.30
N PHE A 25 22.99 19.47 8.29
CA PHE A 25 23.24 20.33 9.44
C PHE A 25 22.99 21.79 9.06
N ASP A 26 21.72 22.16 8.98
CA ASP A 26 21.24 23.44 8.45
C ASP A 26 21.85 24.65 9.17
N LEU A 27 22.00 24.60 10.50
CA LEU A 27 22.61 25.68 11.28
C LEU A 27 24.04 26.01 10.85
N ASN A 28 24.76 25.03 10.30
CA ASN A 28 26.11 25.20 9.79
C ASN A 28 26.16 25.27 8.26
N SER A 29 25.01 25.16 7.57
CA SER A 29 24.91 25.06 6.10
C SER A 29 25.78 23.94 5.50
N THR A 30 25.94 22.83 6.23
CA THR A 30 26.75 21.69 5.80
C THR A 30 25.95 20.38 5.73
N LEU A 31 26.42 19.43 4.93
CA LEU A 31 25.87 18.09 4.82
C LEU A 31 26.97 17.07 5.18
N ILE A 32 26.72 16.23 6.19
CA ILE A 32 27.64 15.17 6.58
C ILE A 32 27.23 13.88 5.88
N THR A 33 28.17 13.25 5.16
CA THR A 33 27.98 11.93 4.56
C THR A 33 29.06 10.97 5.04
N CYS A 34 28.68 9.77 5.44
CA CYS A 34 29.63 8.67 5.66
C CYS A 34 29.20 7.43 4.89
N GLY A 35 30.18 6.67 4.41
CA GLY A 35 29.96 5.42 3.71
C GLY A 35 31.05 4.39 3.95
N THR A 36 31.01 3.32 3.17
CA THR A 36 31.84 2.13 3.37
C THR A 36 33.19 2.17 2.66
N LEU A 37 33.46 3.18 1.83
CA LEU A 37 34.73 3.31 1.11
C LEU A 37 35.92 3.39 2.09
N ASN A 38 37.06 2.79 1.75
CA ASN A 38 38.31 2.85 2.52
C ASN A 38 38.15 2.51 4.01
N ASN A 39 37.34 1.50 4.34
CA ASN A 39 37.05 1.09 5.71
C ASN A 39 36.48 2.23 6.58
N GLY A 40 35.61 3.05 5.97
CA GLY A 40 34.98 4.22 6.57
C GLY A 40 35.50 5.51 5.96
N TYR A 41 34.71 6.11 5.09
CA TYR A 41 34.97 7.44 4.50
C TYR A 41 33.85 8.37 4.91
N CYS A 42 34.21 9.50 5.52
CA CYS A 42 33.29 10.54 5.94
C CYS A 42 33.71 11.88 5.35
N GLU A 43 32.74 12.66 4.91
CA GLU A 43 32.96 14.01 4.43
C GLU A 43 31.87 14.97 4.88
N VAL A 44 32.25 16.25 4.97
CA VAL A 44 31.41 17.40 5.23
C VAL A 44 31.35 18.21 3.94
N LEU A 45 30.17 18.33 3.37
CA LEU A 45 29.89 19.03 2.12
C LEU A 45 29.22 20.37 2.41
N ASP A 46 29.36 21.33 1.50
CA ASP A 46 28.48 22.49 1.45
C ASP A 46 27.07 22.04 0.99
N ILE A 47 26.03 22.38 1.75
CA ILE A 47 24.66 21.97 1.39
C ILE A 47 24.13 22.70 0.15
N ASN A 48 24.63 23.90 -0.14
CA ASN A 48 24.27 24.68 -1.32
C ASN A 48 25.08 24.27 -2.56
N ASP A 49 26.22 23.61 -2.34
CA ASP A 49 27.00 22.99 -3.39
C ASP A 49 27.64 21.68 -2.95
N ILE A 50 26.91 20.57 -3.15
CA ILE A 50 27.36 19.24 -2.76
C ILE A 50 28.65 18.77 -3.47
N THR A 51 29.09 19.46 -4.54
CA THR A 51 30.38 19.16 -5.19
C THR A 51 31.57 19.69 -4.38
N ASN A 52 31.34 20.67 -3.51
CA ASN A 52 32.34 21.27 -2.65
C ASN A 52 32.48 20.48 -1.33
N SER A 53 33.56 19.72 -1.21
CA SER A 53 33.92 19.03 0.03
C SER A 53 34.75 19.96 0.92
N ILE A 54 34.18 20.32 2.08
CA ILE A 54 34.78 21.24 3.06
C ILE A 54 35.82 20.50 3.92
N TYR A 55 35.52 19.25 4.29
CA TYR A 55 36.37 18.42 5.13
C TYR A 55 36.11 16.95 4.84
N TYR A 56 37.13 16.10 4.91
CA TYR A 56 36.95 14.66 4.79
C TYR A 56 38.01 13.89 5.57
N GLU A 57 37.64 12.68 5.98
CA GLU A 57 38.52 11.71 6.62
C GLU A 57 38.25 10.30 6.07
N SER A 58 39.32 9.51 5.97
CA SER A 58 39.28 8.10 5.57
C SER A 58 39.73 7.22 6.73
N TYR A 59 39.39 5.93 6.69
CA TYR A 59 39.69 4.95 7.73
C TYR A 59 39.03 5.27 9.08
N ILE A 60 37.90 5.98 9.04
CA ILE A 60 37.12 6.37 10.23
C ILE A 60 35.74 5.71 10.22
N LEU A 61 35.50 4.84 11.20
CA LEU A 61 34.30 4.01 11.28
C LEU A 61 33.18 4.70 12.07
N ILE A 62 32.74 5.85 11.55
CA ILE A 62 31.53 6.52 12.05
C ILE A 62 30.30 5.69 11.66
N GLY A 63 30.19 5.31 10.39
CA GLY A 63 29.15 4.42 9.88
C GLY A 63 29.52 2.93 9.98
N PRO A 64 28.57 2.03 9.65
CA PRO A 64 28.83 0.59 9.60
C PRO A 64 29.75 0.18 8.44
N ARG A 65 30.48 -0.94 8.61
CA ARG A 65 31.36 -1.50 7.54
C ARG A 65 30.59 -2.19 6.41
N GLN A 66 29.45 -2.78 6.75
CA GLN A 66 28.59 -3.55 5.83
C GLN A 66 27.21 -2.92 5.74
N ASP A 67 26.28 -3.63 5.09
CA ASP A 67 24.86 -3.31 4.97
C ASP A 67 24.10 -3.48 6.30
N GLU A 68 24.65 -2.93 7.38
CA GLU A 68 24.03 -2.89 8.69
C GLU A 68 23.26 -1.58 8.89
N LYS A 69 22.28 -1.58 9.78
CA LYS A 69 21.50 -0.39 10.09
C LYS A 69 22.26 0.54 11.01
N SER A 70 22.13 1.84 10.76
CA SER A 70 22.66 2.89 11.63
C SER A 70 21.70 4.07 11.69
N VAL A 71 21.79 4.83 12.76
CA VAL A 71 21.05 6.07 12.98
C VAL A 71 22.04 7.14 13.36
N ALA A 72 21.94 8.31 12.73
CA ALA A 72 22.74 9.46 13.07
C ALA A 72 21.92 10.74 13.01
N PHE A 73 22.17 11.66 13.94
CA PHE A 73 21.59 12.99 13.97
C PHE A 73 22.45 13.94 14.80
N ILE A 74 22.24 15.25 14.63
CA ILE A 74 22.95 16.28 15.40
C ILE A 74 22.28 16.48 16.76
N THR A 75 23.07 16.49 17.83
CA THR A 75 22.65 16.69 19.22
C THR A 75 23.50 17.75 19.92
N GLY A 76 23.08 18.18 21.11
CA GLY A 76 23.83 19.06 22.02
C GLY A 76 23.16 20.42 22.23
N THR A 77 23.94 21.42 22.61
CA THR A 77 23.52 22.81 22.85
C THR A 77 23.98 23.74 21.72
N SER A 78 23.50 24.99 21.69
CA SER A 78 23.95 25.96 20.67
C SER A 78 25.47 26.20 20.73
N SER A 79 26.08 26.06 21.91
CA SER A 79 27.53 26.19 22.11
C SER A 79 28.31 24.97 21.63
N ASN A 80 27.78 23.76 21.80
CA ASN A 80 28.46 22.51 21.46
C ASN A 80 27.52 21.51 20.79
N ARG A 81 27.74 21.27 19.49
CA ARG A 81 27.00 20.29 18.70
C ARG A 81 27.86 19.06 18.41
N TYR A 82 27.23 17.91 18.46
CA TYR A 82 27.86 16.62 18.21
C TYR A 82 27.03 15.81 17.22
N LEU A 83 27.70 15.00 16.41
CA LEU A 83 27.07 13.97 15.62
C LEU A 83 26.91 12.73 16.51
N LEU A 84 25.68 12.44 16.92
CA LEU A 84 25.35 11.24 17.66
C LEU A 84 25.11 10.09 16.69
N VAL A 85 25.76 8.96 16.91
CA VAL A 85 25.66 7.79 16.04
C VAL A 85 25.36 6.55 16.86
N GLY A 86 24.25 5.89 16.52
CA GLY A 86 23.88 4.56 16.97
C GLY A 86 24.13 3.55 15.87
N LYS A 87 25.00 2.56 16.13
CA LYS A 87 25.27 1.45 15.20
C LYS A 87 25.70 0.21 15.97
N LYS A 88 25.72 -0.93 15.29
CA LYS A 88 26.35 -2.13 15.81
C LYS A 88 27.87 -1.99 15.82
N ASP A 89 28.51 -2.64 16.80
CA ASP A 89 29.96 -2.61 16.92
C ASP A 89 30.62 -3.57 15.92
N ASP A 90 31.16 -3.01 14.85
CA ASP A 90 31.86 -3.73 13.78
C ASP A 90 33.30 -4.12 14.16
N ASP A 91 33.89 -3.45 15.16
CA ASP A 91 35.27 -3.67 15.59
C ASP A 91 35.38 -4.76 16.66
N ALA A 92 34.24 -5.18 17.20
CA ALA A 92 34.14 -6.20 18.23
C ALA A 92 34.70 -7.56 17.78
N LYS A 93 35.68 -8.07 18.54
CA LYS A 93 36.23 -9.41 18.39
C LYS A 93 35.27 -10.45 18.98
N PRO A 94 35.34 -11.72 18.55
CA PRO A 94 34.49 -12.78 19.10
C PRO A 94 34.58 -12.99 20.62
N GLN A 95 35.67 -12.54 21.25
CA GLN A 95 35.89 -12.67 22.69
C GLN A 95 35.44 -11.44 23.49
N ASP A 96 35.06 -10.35 22.81
CA ASP A 96 34.65 -9.13 23.49
C ASP A 96 33.29 -9.34 24.16
N THR A 97 33.16 -8.84 25.38
CA THR A 97 31.95 -8.94 26.22
C THR A 97 31.22 -7.61 26.37
N SER A 98 31.77 -6.55 25.77
CA SER A 98 31.23 -5.19 25.78
C SER A 98 31.47 -4.55 24.41
N TYR A 99 30.42 -3.96 23.86
CA TYR A 99 30.35 -3.45 22.49
C TYR A 99 29.99 -1.97 22.50
N SER A 100 30.70 -1.14 21.73
CA SER A 100 30.38 0.29 21.58
C SER A 100 29.22 0.48 20.60
N VAL A 101 28.05 0.88 21.11
CA VAL A 101 26.81 0.94 20.31
C VAL A 101 26.29 2.35 20.07
N VAL A 102 26.64 3.32 20.93
CA VAL A 102 26.32 4.75 20.71
C VAL A 102 27.53 5.60 21.02
N SER A 103 27.84 6.54 20.13
CA SER A 103 29.01 7.43 20.24
C SER A 103 28.66 8.87 19.84
N LEU A 104 29.44 9.82 20.39
CA LEU A 104 29.35 11.26 20.08
C LEU A 104 30.62 11.73 19.38
N TRP A 105 30.45 12.27 18.18
CA TRP A 105 31.52 12.75 17.32
C TRP A 105 31.47 14.28 17.21
N ASN A 106 32.63 14.93 17.14
CA ASN A 106 32.71 16.37 16.94
C ASN A 106 32.20 16.76 15.54
N THR A 107 31.62 17.96 15.46
CA THR A 107 31.13 18.55 14.21
C THR A 107 31.92 19.80 13.80
N LEU A 108 32.72 20.36 14.72
CA LEU A 108 33.46 21.61 14.51
C LEU A 108 34.95 21.41 14.75
N GLN A 109 35.77 22.12 13.98
CA GLN A 109 37.23 22.08 14.11
C GLN A 109 37.73 22.70 15.43
N SER A 110 36.96 23.60 16.03
CA SER A 110 37.27 24.23 17.32
C SER A 110 37.12 23.28 18.51
N GLN A 111 36.41 22.17 18.35
CA GLN A 111 36.25 21.17 19.41
C GLN A 111 37.55 20.38 19.59
N ALA A 112 37.84 19.97 20.82
CA ALA A 112 39.06 19.22 21.12
C ALA A 112 39.14 17.93 20.29
N GLY A 113 40.23 17.79 19.53
CA GLY A 113 40.45 16.69 18.59
C GLY A 113 40.00 16.96 17.14
N GLY A 114 39.39 18.11 16.85
CA GLY A 114 38.92 18.46 15.50
C GLY A 114 37.58 17.82 15.13
N ILE A 115 37.15 18.01 13.87
CA ILE A 115 35.97 17.35 13.30
C ILE A 115 36.14 15.83 13.40
N PHE A 116 35.02 15.10 13.57
CA PHE A 116 35.01 13.64 13.70
C PHE A 116 35.91 13.04 14.80
N SER A 117 36.28 13.82 15.82
CA SER A 117 36.92 13.24 17.01
C SER A 117 35.90 12.67 17.98
N ARG A 118 36.21 11.50 18.55
CA ARG A 118 35.47 10.84 19.65
C ARG A 118 35.94 11.23 21.04
N ILE A 119 37.10 11.88 21.16
CA ILE A 119 37.76 12.18 22.43
C ILE A 119 36.85 13.06 23.31
N ALA A 120 36.74 12.71 24.61
CA ALA A 120 36.02 13.48 25.62
C ALA A 120 36.84 13.64 26.91
N GLU A 121 37.43 14.82 27.16
CA GLU A 121 38.13 15.17 28.42
C GLU A 121 38.94 14.00 29.04
N GLY A 122 39.83 13.39 28.24
CA GLY A 122 40.74 12.31 28.66
C GLY A 122 40.29 10.86 28.43
N SER A 123 39.07 10.59 27.94
CA SER A 123 38.66 9.24 27.49
C SER A 123 37.47 9.28 26.52
N ASP A 124 37.14 8.18 25.85
CA ASP A 124 35.93 8.11 25.03
C ASP A 124 34.65 8.18 25.87
N ALA A 125 33.60 8.82 25.34
CA ALA A 125 32.26 8.85 25.90
C ALA A 125 31.30 8.07 24.98
N MET A 126 30.84 6.90 25.42
CA MET A 126 30.01 6.00 24.64
C MET A 126 29.03 5.21 25.51
N ILE A 127 27.95 4.74 24.91
CA ILE A 127 27.07 3.72 25.48
C ILE A 127 27.59 2.36 25.05
N GLN A 128 27.76 1.48 26.04
CA GLN A 128 28.19 0.11 25.84
C GLN A 128 26.99 -0.83 25.91
N SER A 129 27.06 -1.92 25.12
CA SER A 129 26.15 -3.04 25.22
C SER A 129 26.88 -4.33 25.56
N THR A 130 26.28 -5.19 26.39
CA THR A 130 26.74 -6.58 26.57
C THR A 130 26.09 -7.54 25.57
N VAL A 131 25.26 -7.01 24.66
CA VAL A 131 24.52 -7.77 23.64
C VAL A 131 25.03 -7.37 22.26
N ARG A 132 25.39 -8.36 21.45
CA ARG A 132 25.92 -8.11 20.10
C ARG A 132 24.85 -7.85 19.05
N ASP A 133 23.68 -8.48 19.19
CA ASP A 133 22.56 -8.35 18.27
C ASP A 133 21.78 -7.07 18.60
N VAL A 134 22.20 -5.98 17.97
CA VAL A 134 21.62 -4.63 18.11
C VAL A 134 21.39 -4.03 16.73
N GLU A 135 20.20 -3.49 16.53
CA GLU A 135 19.78 -2.90 15.27
C GLU A 135 19.06 -1.58 15.54
N PHE A 136 19.72 -0.45 15.26
CA PHE A 136 19.11 0.87 15.38
C PHE A 136 18.12 1.13 14.24
N VAL A 137 16.93 1.63 14.58
CA VAL A 137 15.83 1.84 13.63
C VAL A 137 15.64 3.31 13.33
N ASP A 138 15.62 4.14 14.37
CA ASP A 138 15.44 5.59 14.24
C ASP A 138 15.97 6.34 15.47
N GLY A 139 15.99 7.66 15.37
CA GLY A 139 16.34 8.55 16.47
C GLY A 139 16.15 10.01 16.08
N PHE A 140 15.90 10.84 17.09
CA PHE A 140 15.68 12.26 16.88
C PHE A 140 16.18 13.09 18.07
N GLN A 141 16.45 14.36 17.79
CA GLN A 141 16.75 15.39 18.77
C GLN A 141 15.53 16.30 18.96
N ARG A 142 15.03 16.42 20.19
CA ARG A 142 14.09 17.47 20.59
C ARG A 142 14.88 18.72 20.97
N VAL A 143 14.46 19.90 20.51
CA VAL A 143 15.21 21.15 20.74
C VAL A 143 14.89 21.76 22.11
N SER A 144 13.64 21.66 22.57
CA SER A 144 13.20 22.28 23.83
C SER A 144 12.24 21.38 24.63
N PRO A 145 12.67 20.87 25.81
CA PRO A 145 14.06 20.77 26.26
C PRO A 145 14.95 19.97 25.30
N SER A 146 16.27 20.18 25.39
CA SER A 146 17.25 19.51 24.54
C SER A 146 17.42 18.04 24.96
N GLU A 147 16.79 17.13 24.20
CA GLU A 147 16.70 15.70 24.54
C GLU A 147 16.96 14.84 23.30
N SER A 148 17.80 13.80 23.43
CA SER A 148 18.08 12.84 22.36
C SER A 148 17.35 11.53 22.63
N TYR A 149 16.73 10.98 21.58
CA TYR A 149 16.07 9.67 21.61
C TYR A 149 16.66 8.75 20.54
N LEU A 150 16.89 7.49 20.89
CA LEU A 150 17.27 6.41 19.98
C LEU A 150 16.36 5.21 20.17
N PHE A 151 15.99 4.56 19.07
CA PHE A 151 15.16 3.35 19.07
C PHE A 151 15.90 2.21 18.41
N LEU A 152 15.88 1.04 19.05
CA LEU A 152 16.60 -0.13 18.56
C LEU A 152 15.85 -1.43 18.85
N ASN A 153 16.12 -2.42 18.00
CA ASN A 153 15.83 -3.82 18.28
C ASN A 153 17.08 -4.47 18.91
N THR A 154 16.88 -5.35 19.87
CA THR A 154 17.94 -6.17 20.47
C THR A 154 17.43 -7.57 20.79
N LYS A 155 18.35 -8.53 20.93
CA LYS A 155 18.02 -9.90 21.35
C LYS A 155 18.68 -10.23 22.69
N THR A 156 17.90 -10.10 23.77
CA THR A 156 18.33 -10.44 25.14
C THR A 156 17.67 -11.74 25.58
N ASP A 157 18.41 -12.66 26.20
CA ASP A 157 17.87 -13.91 26.75
C ASP A 157 17.03 -14.73 25.74
N SER A 158 17.45 -14.73 24.47
CA SER A 158 16.75 -15.34 23.31
C SER A 158 15.45 -14.66 22.86
N GLU A 159 14.99 -13.61 23.54
CA GLU A 159 13.82 -12.83 23.17
C GLU A 159 14.21 -11.53 22.45
N ARG A 160 13.48 -11.20 21.38
CA ARG A 160 13.62 -9.88 20.74
C ARG A 160 12.88 -8.83 21.57
N LYS A 161 13.52 -7.70 21.79
CA LYS A 161 12.97 -6.55 22.52
C LYS A 161 13.22 -5.28 21.72
N VAL A 162 12.28 -4.34 21.86
CA VAL A 162 12.43 -2.97 21.35
C VAL A 162 12.78 -2.09 22.53
N LEU A 163 13.83 -1.28 22.39
CA LEU A 163 14.28 -0.36 23.44
C LEU A 163 14.20 1.08 22.94
N VAL A 164 13.90 2.00 23.87
CA VAL A 164 14.17 3.42 23.71
C VAL A 164 15.29 3.82 24.65
N LEU A 165 16.27 4.53 24.12
CA LEU A 165 17.34 5.20 24.87
C LEU A 165 17.08 6.70 24.84
N TRP A 166 17.20 7.34 25.99
CA TRP A 166 17.03 8.77 26.18
C TRP A 166 18.28 9.38 26.81
N MET A 167 18.68 10.56 26.35
CA MET A 167 19.81 11.33 26.91
C MET A 167 19.45 12.81 27.02
N ASP A 168 19.82 13.42 28.15
CA ASP A 168 19.79 14.86 28.38
C ASP A 168 20.89 15.54 27.54
N SER A 169 20.46 16.13 26.43
CA SER A 169 21.34 16.81 25.47
C SER A 169 21.48 18.30 25.77
N SER A 170 20.93 18.77 26.88
CA SER A 170 21.19 20.11 27.41
C SER A 170 22.57 20.22 28.06
N LYS A 171 23.23 19.09 28.33
CA LYS A 171 24.60 19.05 28.84
C LYS A 171 25.59 19.46 27.73
N GLU A 172 26.60 20.25 28.08
CA GLU A 172 27.56 20.76 27.09
C GLU A 172 28.62 19.73 26.70
N LYS A 173 28.93 18.79 27.60
CA LYS A 173 30.02 17.82 27.45
C LYS A 173 29.52 16.44 27.06
N LYS A 174 30.21 15.78 26.11
CA LYS A 174 29.88 14.40 25.66
C LYS A 174 29.67 13.42 26.82
N ARG A 175 30.54 13.46 27.83
CA ARG A 175 30.49 12.52 28.97
C ARG A 175 29.25 12.72 29.84
N GLU A 176 28.80 13.96 30.02
CA GLU A 176 27.60 14.27 30.79
C GLU A 176 26.33 13.86 30.04
N ILE A 177 26.30 14.09 28.72
CA ILE A 177 25.21 13.60 27.85
C ILE A 177 25.09 12.08 27.97
N ILE A 178 26.19 11.34 27.79
CA ILE A 178 26.18 9.87 27.83
C ILE A 178 25.81 9.34 29.23
N ARG A 179 26.29 9.96 30.31
CA ARG A 179 25.95 9.57 31.70
C ARG A 179 24.49 9.83 32.07
N SER A 180 23.80 10.72 31.36
CA SER A 180 22.39 10.98 31.58
C SER A 180 21.46 9.88 31.04
N LEU A 181 22.03 8.84 30.41
CA LEU A 181 21.30 7.74 29.78
C LEU A 181 20.17 7.21 30.69
N GLN A 182 18.96 7.25 30.15
CA GLN A 182 17.80 6.51 30.64
C GLN A 182 17.32 5.58 29.54
N ALA A 183 16.71 4.47 29.91
CA ALA A 183 16.19 3.52 28.94
C ALA A 183 14.92 2.85 29.43
N ALA A 184 14.09 2.44 28.47
CA ALA A 184 12.90 1.64 28.73
C ALA A 184 12.67 0.62 27.61
N THR A 185 12.02 -0.49 27.96
CA THR A 185 11.54 -1.49 26.99
C THR A 185 10.19 -1.05 26.44
N ILE A 186 10.02 -1.09 25.12
CA ILE A 186 8.74 -0.81 24.45
C ILE A 186 8.07 -2.13 24.10
N ARG A 187 6.83 -2.33 24.56
CA ARG A 187 6.02 -3.50 24.19
C ARG A 187 4.95 -3.15 23.17
N CYS A 188 4.83 -3.95 22.13
CA CYS A 188 3.65 -4.05 21.27
C CYS A 188 3.38 -5.53 20.97
N CYS A 189 2.13 -6.00 20.93
CA CYS A 189 0.88 -5.39 21.35
C CYS A 189 0.10 -6.45 22.16
N SER A 190 -0.88 -6.04 22.97
CA SER A 190 -1.54 -6.95 23.93
C SER A 190 -2.30 -8.10 23.27
N ASP A 191 -2.75 -7.91 22.03
CA ASP A 191 -3.44 -8.92 21.21
C ASP A 191 -2.48 -10.00 20.69
N LYS A 192 -1.30 -9.58 20.20
CA LYS A 192 -0.29 -10.44 19.60
C LYS A 192 1.08 -9.80 19.74
N ALA A 193 2.05 -10.61 20.18
CA ALA A 193 3.43 -10.18 20.32
C ALA A 193 4.04 -9.78 18.96
N ARG A 194 4.50 -8.53 18.87
CA ARG A 194 5.17 -7.95 17.69
C ARG A 194 6.50 -7.31 18.15
N PRO A 195 7.55 -8.12 18.39
CA PRO A 195 8.76 -7.69 19.10
C PRO A 195 9.80 -6.99 18.22
N VAL A 196 9.45 -6.60 16.99
CA VAL A 196 10.36 -5.98 16.04
C VAL A 196 9.81 -4.62 15.63
N LEU A 197 10.56 -3.56 15.91
CA LEU A 197 10.30 -2.22 15.39
C LEU A 197 10.84 -2.12 13.96
N VAL A 198 9.97 -1.76 13.03
CA VAL A 198 10.29 -1.66 11.59
C VAL A 198 10.61 -0.22 11.20
N SER A 199 9.80 0.71 11.69
CA SER A 199 9.90 2.16 11.44
C SER A 199 9.21 2.89 12.57
N CYS A 200 9.57 4.14 12.80
CA CYS A 200 8.84 5.01 13.71
C CYS A 200 8.93 6.48 13.30
N THR A 201 8.17 7.33 14.00
CA THR A 201 8.20 8.78 13.83
C THR A 201 7.77 9.45 15.14
N VAL A 202 8.38 10.59 15.44
CA VAL A 202 7.85 11.50 16.45
C VAL A 202 6.66 12.26 15.88
N ILE A 203 5.62 12.48 16.69
CA ILE A 203 4.46 13.29 16.33
C ILE A 203 4.65 14.68 16.96
N PRO A 204 4.66 15.76 16.17
CA PRO A 204 4.79 17.12 16.70
C PRO A 204 3.73 17.40 17.76
N SER A 205 4.14 17.84 18.96
CA SER A 205 3.24 18.09 20.09
C SER A 205 3.85 19.13 21.04
N VAL A 206 3.00 19.96 21.65
CA VAL A 206 3.42 21.12 22.46
C VAL A 206 3.75 20.72 23.90
N ASN A 207 2.95 19.83 24.50
CA ASN A 207 3.00 19.54 25.95
C ASN A 207 3.66 18.19 26.30
N GLY A 208 4.05 17.40 25.30
CA GLY A 208 4.61 16.06 25.49
C GLY A 208 5.13 15.47 24.19
N VAL A 209 5.87 14.37 24.27
CA VAL A 209 6.48 13.68 23.14
C VAL A 209 5.65 12.44 22.81
N ILE A 210 4.72 12.60 21.87
CA ILE A 210 3.97 11.47 21.33
C ILE A 210 4.77 10.85 20.20
N TRP A 211 4.85 9.54 20.20
CA TRP A 211 5.63 8.76 19.24
C TRP A 211 4.80 7.64 18.65
N ALA A 212 5.00 7.36 17.37
CA ALA A 212 4.33 6.27 16.65
C ALA A 212 5.35 5.25 16.18
N GLY A 213 5.11 3.97 16.47
CA GLY A 213 5.96 2.86 16.03
C GLY A 213 5.18 1.84 15.20
N VAL A 214 5.79 1.39 14.10
CA VAL A 214 5.34 0.25 13.31
C VAL A 214 6.07 -0.99 13.81
N PHE A 215 5.31 -1.94 14.36
CA PHE A 215 5.82 -3.19 14.89
C PHE A 215 5.42 -4.35 14.00
N SER A 216 6.28 -5.36 13.88
CA SER A 216 5.99 -6.59 13.14
C SER A 216 6.16 -7.81 14.02
N ALA A 217 5.30 -8.81 13.81
CA ALA A 217 5.52 -10.16 14.30
C ALA A 217 6.52 -10.91 13.40
N GLN A 218 7.05 -12.00 13.94
CA GLN A 218 8.17 -12.73 13.37
C GLN A 218 7.77 -13.62 12.18
N ASN A 219 6.48 -13.96 12.04
CA ASN A 219 5.97 -14.82 10.97
C ASN A 219 5.30 -14.00 9.85
N GLN A 220 5.95 -13.90 8.69
CA GLN A 220 5.53 -13.08 7.55
C GLN A 220 4.25 -13.56 6.84
N GLN A 221 3.72 -14.75 7.16
CA GLN A 221 2.51 -15.29 6.51
C GLN A 221 1.18 -14.79 7.10
N ASP A 222 1.22 -14.04 8.21
CA ASP A 222 0.00 -13.51 8.83
C ASP A 222 -0.49 -12.21 8.14
N PRO A 223 -1.76 -12.11 7.72
CA PRO A 223 -2.31 -10.88 7.13
C PRO A 223 -2.30 -9.66 8.09
N GLU A 224 -2.28 -9.83 9.41
CA GLU A 224 -2.14 -8.75 10.40
C GLU A 224 -0.77 -8.80 11.11
N ASN A 225 0.29 -9.12 10.37
CA ASN A 225 1.62 -9.27 10.96
C ASN A 225 2.16 -7.96 11.55
N SER A 226 1.74 -6.80 11.04
CA SER A 226 2.20 -5.50 11.51
C SER A 226 1.11 -4.70 12.23
N ALA A 227 1.51 -3.90 13.21
CA ALA A 227 0.64 -2.99 13.94
C ALA A 227 1.32 -1.62 14.13
N LEU A 228 0.54 -0.55 14.02
CA LEU A 228 0.95 0.81 14.30
C LEU A 228 0.37 1.23 15.64
N ALA A 229 1.24 1.62 16.56
CA ALA A 229 0.85 1.97 17.93
C ALA A 229 1.47 3.31 18.37
N LEU A 230 0.73 4.03 19.21
CA LEU A 230 1.11 5.32 19.76
C LEU A 230 1.59 5.19 21.21
N TYR A 231 2.59 5.97 21.59
CA TYR A 231 3.18 5.99 22.92
C TYR A 231 3.42 7.42 23.39
N ASP A 232 3.35 7.64 24.70
CA ASP A 232 3.91 8.82 25.36
C ASP A 232 5.33 8.47 25.83
N ILE A 233 6.33 9.12 25.23
CA ILE A 233 7.74 8.93 25.57
C ILE A 233 8.33 10.17 26.26
N SER A 234 7.49 11.04 26.82
CA SER A 234 7.93 12.26 27.50
C SER A 234 8.78 11.97 28.74
N ASN A 235 8.55 10.83 29.41
CA ASN A 235 9.15 10.50 30.69
C ASN A 235 9.86 9.13 30.66
N VAL A 236 10.79 8.94 29.72
CA VAL A 236 11.64 7.73 29.72
C VAL A 236 12.55 7.77 30.94
N LYS A 237 12.35 6.82 31.86
CA LYS A 237 13.13 6.67 33.09
C LYS A 237 13.45 5.21 33.33
N GLY A 238 14.70 4.95 33.71
CA GLY A 238 15.15 3.63 34.11
C GLY A 238 16.39 3.14 33.38
N ARG A 239 16.65 1.86 33.55
CA ARG A 239 17.78 1.09 33.02
C ARG A 239 17.27 -0.21 32.44
N VAL A 240 17.87 -0.63 31.34
CA VAL A 240 17.56 -1.89 30.65
C VAL A 240 18.79 -2.78 30.68
N LYS A 241 18.56 -4.08 30.83
CA LYS A 241 19.63 -5.08 30.94
C LYS A 241 20.55 -5.02 29.71
N GLY A 242 21.86 -4.95 29.97
CA GLY A 242 22.88 -5.02 28.92
C GLY A 242 23.18 -3.71 28.20
N PHE A 243 22.70 -2.55 28.68
CA PHE A 243 23.06 -1.23 28.13
C PHE A 243 23.42 -0.26 29.26
N CYS A 244 24.54 0.46 29.12
CA CYS A 244 25.07 1.34 30.16
C CYS A 244 26.02 2.41 29.60
N ALA A 245 26.22 3.50 30.34
CA ALA A 245 27.29 4.43 30.04
C ALA A 245 28.66 3.81 30.33
N ILE A 246 29.68 4.15 29.54
CA ILE A 246 31.05 3.68 29.79
C ILE A 246 31.51 3.98 31.22
N GLY A 247 32.02 2.96 31.91
CA GLY A 247 32.51 3.05 33.29
C GLY A 247 31.46 2.74 34.37
N GLU A 248 30.18 2.60 34.02
CA GLU A 248 29.17 2.08 34.96
C GLU A 248 29.23 0.55 34.98
N LYS A 249 29.46 -0.06 36.16
CA LYS A 249 29.41 -1.53 36.34
C LYS A 249 28.62 -1.90 37.59
N PRO A 250 27.76 -2.95 37.55
CA PRO A 250 27.49 -3.82 36.40
C PRO A 250 26.46 -3.24 35.41
N CYS A 251 26.67 -3.47 34.11
CA CYS A 251 25.73 -3.15 33.01
C CYS A 251 24.56 -4.16 32.92
N GLY A 252 24.03 -4.56 34.07
CA GLY A 252 23.04 -5.63 34.18
C GLY A 252 21.87 -5.33 35.12
N SER A 253 21.83 -4.14 35.74
CA SER A 253 20.68 -3.74 36.54
C SER A 253 19.53 -3.28 35.65
N GLU A 254 18.41 -3.97 35.75
CA GLU A 254 17.15 -3.57 35.14
C GLU A 254 16.33 -2.87 36.22
N SER A 255 16.01 -1.60 35.97
CA SER A 255 15.24 -0.78 36.92
C SER A 255 14.47 0.24 36.11
N GLY A 256 13.20 0.01 35.84
CA GLY A 256 12.43 0.88 34.95
C GLY A 256 11.08 0.25 34.61
N THR A 257 10.22 1.03 33.98
CA THR A 257 8.89 0.56 33.54
C THR A 257 8.92 0.19 32.06
N GLU A 258 8.16 -0.83 31.69
CA GLU A 258 7.90 -1.11 30.28
C GLU A 258 6.86 -0.12 29.75
N LEU A 259 7.15 0.48 28.60
CA LEU A 259 6.22 1.37 27.92
C LEU A 259 5.14 0.56 27.20
N GLN A 260 3.90 0.78 27.61
CA GLN A 260 2.71 0.23 26.97
C GLN A 260 2.15 1.24 25.98
N PRO A 261 1.52 0.78 24.89
CA PRO A 261 0.92 1.68 23.91
C PRO A 261 -0.26 2.43 24.53
N LEU A 262 -0.37 3.74 24.23
CA LEU A 262 -1.57 4.53 24.48
C LEU A 262 -2.76 3.97 23.67
N SER A 263 -2.49 3.57 22.43
CA SER A 263 -3.47 2.97 21.52
C SER A 263 -2.77 2.22 20.39
N VAL A 264 -3.36 1.11 19.96
CA VAL A 264 -3.01 0.45 18.70
C VAL A 264 -4.01 0.93 17.65
N VAL A 265 -3.55 1.80 16.75
CA VAL A 265 -4.44 2.60 15.90
C VAL A 265 -4.69 1.98 14.53
N PHE A 266 -3.82 1.07 14.11
CA PHE A 266 -3.93 0.45 12.79
C PHE A 266 -3.22 -0.90 12.74
N LYS A 267 -3.84 -1.89 12.11
CA LYS A 267 -3.26 -3.21 11.85
C LYS A 267 -3.38 -3.49 10.37
N TYR A 268 -2.27 -3.90 9.76
CA TYR A 268 -2.21 -4.12 8.33
C TYR A 268 -1.00 -4.98 8.00
N SER A 269 -1.09 -5.77 6.94
CA SER A 269 0.06 -6.54 6.45
C SER A 269 1.17 -5.60 5.98
N SER A 270 2.42 -6.02 6.14
CA SER A 270 3.52 -5.46 5.34
C SER A 270 3.83 -3.96 5.55
N MET A 271 3.46 -3.36 6.69
CA MET A 271 3.84 -1.97 6.98
C MET A 271 5.36 -1.85 7.13
N SER A 272 5.98 -0.92 6.40
CA SER A 272 7.44 -0.75 6.32
C SER A 272 7.93 0.64 6.74
N ALA A 273 7.08 1.66 6.69
CA ALA A 273 7.44 3.05 6.95
C ALA A 273 6.31 3.79 7.66
N VAL A 274 6.64 4.80 8.46
CA VAL A 274 5.64 5.73 9.01
C VAL A 274 6.19 7.16 9.07
N ALA A 275 5.33 8.12 8.73
CA ALA A 275 5.53 9.55 8.99
C ALA A 275 4.24 10.14 9.59
N ALA A 276 4.36 11.25 10.29
CA ALA A 276 3.22 11.86 10.98
C ALA A 276 3.24 13.38 10.87
N VAL A 277 2.04 13.97 10.82
CA VAL A 277 1.83 15.41 10.99
C VAL A 277 0.66 15.65 11.94
N ARG A 278 0.69 16.79 12.64
CA ARG A 278 -0.39 17.21 13.52
C ARG A 278 -1.10 18.43 12.93
N SER A 279 -2.43 18.35 12.83
CA SER A 279 -3.30 19.46 12.42
C SER A 279 -4.28 19.77 13.55
N GLY A 280 -3.92 20.72 14.42
CA GLY A 280 -4.67 21.02 15.64
C GLY A 280 -4.73 19.83 16.60
N SER A 281 -5.93 19.31 16.83
CA SER A 281 -6.16 18.10 17.66
C SER A 281 -6.07 16.79 16.87
N TRP A 282 -6.01 16.86 15.53
CA TRP A 282 -5.95 15.69 14.67
C TRP A 282 -4.52 15.27 14.42
N ILE A 283 -4.31 13.96 14.33
CA ILE A 283 -3.05 13.37 13.88
C ILE A 283 -3.30 12.75 12.51
N VAL A 284 -2.43 13.01 11.56
CA VAL A 284 -2.45 12.37 10.24
C VAL A 284 -1.18 11.55 10.10
N LEU A 285 -1.37 10.24 9.92
CA LEU A 285 -0.30 9.26 9.76
C LEU A 285 -0.20 8.88 8.29
N PHE A 286 1.02 8.79 7.78
CA PHE A 286 1.35 8.27 6.47
C PHE A 286 2.12 6.97 6.65
N ILE A 287 1.58 5.88 6.12
CA ILE A 287 2.13 4.54 6.27
C ILE A 287 2.61 4.05 4.91
N GLY A 288 3.88 3.71 4.82
CA GLY A 288 4.45 3.01 3.67
C GLY A 288 4.41 1.50 3.88
N THR A 289 4.27 0.74 2.80
CA THR A 289 4.22 -0.73 2.86
C THR A 289 5.30 -1.38 2.00
N SER A 290 5.67 -2.63 2.30
CA SER A 290 6.65 -3.39 1.54
C SER A 290 6.15 -3.85 0.17
N ASP A 291 4.84 -3.78 -0.09
CA ASP A 291 4.21 -3.97 -1.41
C ASP A 291 3.99 -2.64 -2.18
N GLY A 292 4.50 -1.53 -1.65
CA GLY A 292 4.61 -0.26 -2.36
C GLY A 292 3.38 0.63 -2.32
N GLN A 293 2.60 0.58 -1.24
CA GLN A 293 1.47 1.46 -0.98
C GLN A 293 1.87 2.59 -0.02
N LEU A 294 1.30 3.77 -0.24
CA LEU A 294 1.32 4.89 0.70
C LEU A 294 -0.11 5.14 1.17
N ILE A 295 -0.35 4.86 2.44
CA ILE A 295 -1.67 4.94 3.08
C ILE A 295 -1.70 6.17 4.00
N LYS A 296 -2.77 6.94 3.92
CA LYS A 296 -3.09 8.03 4.84
C LYS A 296 -4.12 7.54 5.86
N LEU A 297 -3.88 7.82 7.13
CA LEU A 297 -4.80 7.52 8.23
C LEU A 297 -4.96 8.73 9.13
N VAL A 298 -6.20 9.13 9.36
CA VAL A 298 -6.54 10.26 10.26
C VAL A 298 -6.94 9.71 11.62
N LEU A 299 -6.42 10.29 12.69
CA LEU A 299 -6.82 9.98 14.06
C LEU A 299 -7.44 11.21 14.73
N ASP A 300 -8.53 10.98 15.47
CA ASP A 300 -9.14 12.01 16.32
C ASP A 300 -8.36 12.26 17.63
N GLU A 301 -8.88 13.14 18.48
CA GLU A 301 -8.27 13.51 19.78
C GLU A 301 -8.16 12.33 20.76
N LYS A 302 -8.97 11.28 20.57
CA LYS A 302 -8.94 10.04 21.37
C LYS A 302 -8.12 8.93 20.70
N PHE A 303 -7.39 9.26 19.63
CA PHE A 303 -6.66 8.30 18.80
C PHE A 303 -7.56 7.27 18.12
N THR A 304 -8.84 7.58 17.92
CA THR A 304 -9.74 6.73 17.13
C THR A 304 -9.36 6.87 15.65
N PRO A 305 -9.08 5.78 14.95
CA PRO A 305 -8.78 5.83 13.53
C PRO A 305 -10.03 6.12 12.69
N GLY A 306 -9.88 7.01 11.72
CA GLY A 306 -10.82 7.22 10.63
C GLY A 306 -10.62 6.20 9.50
N CYS A 307 -11.23 6.47 8.36
CA CYS A 307 -11.08 5.61 7.20
C CYS A 307 -9.67 5.72 6.58
N PRO A 308 -8.93 4.62 6.38
CA PRO A 308 -7.67 4.65 5.65
C PRO A 308 -7.90 5.05 4.18
N THR A 309 -6.95 5.80 3.60
CA THR A 309 -6.99 6.21 2.19
C THR A 309 -5.66 5.88 1.52
N VAL A 310 -5.66 5.19 0.37
CA VAL A 310 -4.43 4.95 -0.40
C VAL A 310 -4.13 6.15 -1.29
N LEU A 311 -3.07 6.89 -0.97
CA LEU A 311 -2.61 8.05 -1.73
C LEU A 311 -1.81 7.66 -2.98
N PHE A 312 -1.08 6.55 -2.88
CA PHE A 312 -0.24 6.04 -3.96
C PHE A 312 -0.07 4.53 -3.82
N LYS A 313 0.05 3.85 -4.97
CA LYS A 313 0.47 2.46 -5.07
C LYS A 313 1.44 2.30 -6.23
N SER A 314 2.49 1.50 -6.07
CA SER A 314 3.42 1.15 -7.14
C SER A 314 2.79 0.16 -8.13
N ASP A 315 3.30 0.12 -9.36
CA ASP A 315 2.82 -0.83 -10.37
C ASP A 315 3.55 -2.19 -10.31
N ASP A 316 4.63 -2.31 -9.54
CA ASP A 316 5.56 -3.46 -9.54
C ASP A 316 6.07 -3.87 -8.13
N GLU A 317 5.23 -3.75 -7.10
CA GLU A 317 5.50 -4.18 -5.70
C GLU A 317 6.78 -3.60 -5.07
N ARG A 318 7.27 -2.45 -5.55
CA ARG A 318 8.44 -1.80 -4.92
C ARG A 318 8.13 -1.38 -3.48
N ALA A 319 8.84 -1.97 -2.53
CA ALA A 319 8.75 -1.59 -1.12
C ALA A 319 9.03 -0.11 -0.89
N VAL A 320 8.20 0.52 -0.05
CA VAL A 320 8.45 1.86 0.45
C VAL A 320 9.60 1.83 1.44
N PHE A 321 10.57 2.72 1.24
CA PHE A 321 11.71 2.90 2.12
C PHE A 321 11.24 3.31 3.53
N PRO A 322 11.82 2.78 4.63
CA PRO A 322 11.32 3.01 5.99
C PRO A 322 11.24 4.48 6.43
N ARG A 323 11.98 5.38 5.78
CA ARG A 323 11.87 6.83 6.03
C ARG A 323 11.15 7.55 4.89
N MET A 324 10.21 8.40 5.29
CA MET A 324 9.48 9.32 4.42
C MET A 324 9.53 10.72 5.02
N HIS A 325 9.66 11.74 4.18
CA HIS A 325 9.80 13.12 4.64
C HIS A 325 8.68 13.97 4.06
N LEU A 326 7.97 14.71 4.92
CA LEU A 326 7.05 15.76 4.47
C LEU A 326 7.87 16.85 3.79
N ASP A 327 7.33 17.42 2.72
CA ASP A 327 7.97 18.53 2.03
C ASP A 327 7.95 19.77 2.96
N PRO A 328 9.12 20.29 3.36
CA PRO A 328 9.20 21.38 4.34
C PRO A 328 8.78 22.74 3.76
N VAL A 329 8.76 22.87 2.43
CA VAL A 329 8.35 24.10 1.74
C VAL A 329 6.86 24.04 1.41
N ASN A 330 6.37 22.86 1.02
CA ASN A 330 4.98 22.64 0.66
C ASN A 330 4.42 21.42 1.37
N PHE A 331 3.91 21.61 2.59
CA PHE A 331 3.36 20.57 3.47
C PHE A 331 2.21 19.72 2.87
N LYS A 332 1.74 20.06 1.67
CA LYS A 332 0.78 19.27 0.88
C LYS A 332 1.42 18.06 0.21
N TYR A 333 2.74 17.91 0.28
CA TYR A 333 3.46 16.80 -0.33
C TYR A 333 4.32 16.02 0.67
N ILE A 334 4.53 14.75 0.34
CA ILE A 334 5.47 13.86 1.01
C ILE A 334 6.41 13.23 -0.01
N TYR A 335 7.69 13.16 0.32
CA TYR A 335 8.70 12.42 -0.42
C TYR A 335 8.73 10.98 0.07
N THR A 336 8.46 10.06 -0.83
CA THR A 336 8.55 8.61 -0.60
C THR A 336 9.58 8.01 -1.53
N ALA A 337 10.54 7.29 -0.96
CA ALA A 337 11.54 6.55 -1.71
C ALA A 337 11.09 5.10 -1.89
N LEU A 338 11.29 4.58 -3.10
CA LEU A 338 11.07 3.22 -3.54
C LEU A 338 12.40 2.69 -4.09
N LYS A 339 12.52 1.38 -4.32
CA LYS A 339 13.72 0.83 -4.96
C LYS A 339 13.97 1.53 -6.32
N LYS A 340 15.09 2.24 -6.44
CA LYS A 340 15.52 3.01 -7.63
C LYS A 340 14.57 4.15 -8.07
N GLN A 341 13.73 4.67 -7.18
CA GLN A 341 12.82 5.78 -7.50
C GLN A 341 12.53 6.62 -6.27
N VAL A 342 12.48 7.94 -6.41
CA VAL A 342 11.90 8.85 -5.41
C VAL A 342 10.66 9.49 -6.03
N ARG A 343 9.58 9.57 -5.25
CA ARG A 343 8.34 10.24 -5.68
C ARG A 343 7.93 11.30 -4.67
N ARG A 344 7.46 12.44 -5.20
CA ARG A 344 6.75 13.45 -4.44
C ARG A 344 5.24 13.22 -4.61
N VAL A 345 4.57 12.80 -3.53
CA VAL A 345 3.15 12.42 -3.53
C VAL A 345 2.32 13.47 -2.82
N SER A 346 1.17 13.86 -3.38
CA SER A 346 0.25 14.77 -2.69
C SER A 346 -0.40 14.05 -1.51
N VAL A 347 -0.33 14.65 -0.31
CA VAL A 347 -0.98 14.13 0.90
C VAL A 347 -2.38 14.69 1.11
N VAL A 348 -2.79 15.61 0.25
CA VAL A 348 -4.07 16.29 0.30
C VAL A 348 -4.53 16.65 -1.12
N SER A 349 -5.82 16.41 -1.41
CA SER A 349 -6.44 16.67 -2.71
C SER A 349 -7.82 17.31 -2.53
N CYS A 350 -7.91 18.40 -1.75
CA CYS A 350 -9.21 19.00 -1.41
C CYS A 350 -10.04 19.39 -2.63
N ALA A 351 -9.41 19.77 -3.73
CA ALA A 351 -10.08 20.16 -4.98
C ALA A 351 -10.91 19.05 -5.64
N GLU A 352 -10.74 17.78 -5.23
CA GLU A 352 -11.59 16.67 -5.67
C GLU A 352 -13.03 16.78 -5.14
N TYR A 353 -13.23 17.52 -4.04
CA TYR A 353 -14.53 17.70 -3.40
C TYR A 353 -15.17 19.02 -3.81
N ILE A 354 -16.19 18.92 -4.68
CA ILE A 354 -16.79 20.07 -5.35
C ILE A 354 -17.82 20.78 -4.48
N THR A 355 -18.45 20.08 -3.52
CA THR A 355 -19.46 20.66 -2.62
C THR A 355 -19.01 20.65 -1.16
N LEU A 356 -19.61 21.52 -0.32
CA LEU A 356 -19.35 21.52 1.13
C LEU A 356 -19.70 20.18 1.78
N LYS A 357 -20.75 19.50 1.28
CA LYS A 357 -21.16 18.17 1.78
C LYS A 357 -20.08 17.13 1.50
N ASP A 358 -19.53 17.13 0.28
CA ASP A 358 -18.45 16.20 -0.12
C ASP A 358 -17.15 16.52 0.61
N CYS A 359 -16.80 17.80 0.69
CA CYS A 359 -15.59 18.27 1.37
C CYS A 359 -15.57 17.84 2.84
N ARG A 360 -16.73 17.93 3.52
CA ARG A 360 -16.86 17.41 4.87
C ARG A 360 -16.83 15.88 4.89
N ALA A 361 -17.51 15.21 3.97
CA ALA A 361 -17.61 13.75 3.92
C ALA A 361 -16.24 13.07 3.75
N ALA A 362 -15.26 13.77 3.18
CA ALA A 362 -13.86 13.35 3.12
C ALA A 362 -13.23 13.04 4.49
N LEU A 363 -13.71 13.69 5.56
CA LEU A 363 -13.17 13.58 6.92
C LEU A 363 -11.64 13.83 6.99
N ASP A 364 -11.13 14.66 6.10
CA ASP A 364 -9.72 15.03 6.01
C ASP A 364 -9.47 16.36 6.76
N PRO A 365 -8.73 16.37 7.89
CA PRO A 365 -8.49 17.57 8.68
C PRO A 365 -7.58 18.59 8.00
N LEU A 366 -6.99 18.23 6.85
CA LEU A 366 -6.24 19.16 6.00
C LEU A 366 -7.16 19.89 4.99
N CYS A 367 -8.41 19.45 4.85
CA CYS A 367 -9.39 20.03 3.94
C CYS A 367 -10.54 20.71 4.68
N GLY A 368 -11.02 21.80 4.08
CA GLY A 368 -12.18 22.52 4.54
C GLY A 368 -12.75 23.37 3.43
N TRP A 369 -14.03 23.69 3.56
CA TRP A 369 -14.74 24.52 2.63
C TRP A 369 -14.38 25.99 2.86
N CYS A 370 -13.74 26.62 1.89
CA CYS A 370 -13.47 28.05 1.93
C CYS A 370 -14.66 28.81 1.35
N VAL A 371 -15.33 29.60 2.19
CA VAL A 371 -16.65 30.15 1.87
C VAL A 371 -16.59 31.17 0.72
N ASN A 372 -15.60 32.07 0.71
CA ASN A 372 -15.49 33.15 -0.30
C ASN A 372 -15.22 32.61 -1.72
N ILE A 373 -14.25 31.70 -1.84
CA ILE A 373 -13.87 31.09 -3.13
C ILE A 373 -14.76 29.90 -3.51
N GLN A 374 -15.73 29.55 -2.67
CA GLN A 374 -16.73 28.50 -2.90
C GLN A 374 -16.14 27.16 -3.35
N ARG A 375 -15.04 26.72 -2.71
CA ARG A 375 -14.39 25.45 -3.00
C ARG A 375 -13.78 24.83 -1.76
N CYS A 376 -13.60 23.51 -1.79
CA CYS A 376 -12.82 22.80 -0.79
C CYS A 376 -11.32 23.06 -1.03
N SER A 377 -10.63 23.51 0.01
CA SER A 377 -9.21 23.88 -0.05
C SER A 377 -8.52 23.57 1.26
N THR A 378 -7.18 23.67 1.27
CA THR A 378 -6.46 23.72 2.54
C THR A 378 -6.69 25.07 3.23
N GLN A 379 -6.37 25.14 4.52
CA GLN A 379 -6.55 26.36 5.29
C GLN A 379 -5.67 27.50 4.80
N ASP A 380 -4.43 27.23 4.37
CA ASP A 380 -3.49 28.24 3.82
C ASP A 380 -3.94 28.82 2.46
N GLU A 381 -4.71 28.07 1.67
CA GLU A 381 -5.27 28.54 0.40
C GLU A 381 -6.52 29.41 0.59
N CYS A 382 -7.14 29.30 1.77
CA CYS A 382 -8.25 30.14 2.16
C CYS A 382 -7.66 31.40 2.79
N SER A 383 -7.86 32.57 2.18
CA SER A 383 -7.51 33.88 2.76
C SER A 383 -8.18 34.07 4.15
N ASP A 384 -8.04 35.23 4.81
CA ASP A 384 -8.57 35.56 6.15
C ASP A 384 -10.12 35.55 6.30
N THR A 385 -10.80 34.63 5.63
CA THR A 385 -12.24 34.40 5.63
C THR A 385 -12.56 33.10 6.36
N SER A 386 -13.85 32.85 6.55
CA SER A 386 -14.37 31.65 7.21
C SER A 386 -14.00 30.38 6.42
N TRP A 387 -13.13 29.56 7.01
CA TRP A 387 -12.80 28.22 6.54
C TRP A 387 -13.57 27.20 7.37
N VAL A 388 -14.51 26.49 6.75
CA VAL A 388 -15.44 25.57 7.40
C VAL A 388 -14.95 24.13 7.25
N SER A 389 -14.58 23.49 8.35
CA SER A 389 -13.96 22.16 8.38
C SER A 389 -14.60 21.24 9.43
N ILE A 390 -13.96 20.10 9.68
CA ILE A 390 -14.45 19.06 10.58
C ILE A 390 -14.17 19.38 12.08
N PRO A 391 -15.15 19.28 12.98
CA PRO A 391 -14.93 19.37 14.43
C PRO A 391 -14.29 18.09 14.98
N LYS A 392 -13.66 18.16 16.16
CA LYS A 392 -12.84 17.08 16.75
C LYS A 392 -13.51 15.68 16.82
N ASN A 393 -14.84 15.62 16.96
CA ASN A 393 -15.60 14.36 17.10
C ASN A 393 -16.28 13.92 15.78
N SER A 394 -15.73 14.31 14.62
CA SER A 394 -16.38 14.11 13.32
C SER A 394 -16.44 12.66 12.84
N LEU A 395 -15.48 11.82 13.24
CA LEU A 395 -15.38 10.43 12.75
C LEU A 395 -16.61 9.58 13.11
N GLN A 396 -17.33 9.94 14.18
CA GLN A 396 -18.48 9.18 14.68
C GLN A 396 -19.81 9.92 14.45
N THR A 397 -19.80 11.10 13.85
CA THR A 397 -20.99 11.95 13.72
C THR A 397 -21.32 12.19 12.25
N ARG A 398 -22.62 12.16 11.93
CA ARG A 398 -23.11 12.56 10.60
C ARG A 398 -23.06 14.09 10.50
N LEU A 399 -23.04 14.60 9.26
CA LEU A 399 -23.08 16.04 9.01
C LEU A 399 -24.33 16.68 9.63
N PHE A 400 -25.50 16.09 9.39
CA PHE A 400 -26.78 16.51 9.98
C PHE A 400 -27.13 15.56 11.13
N SER A 401 -27.41 16.13 12.29
CA SER A 401 -27.95 15.40 13.44
C SER A 401 -29.26 16.05 13.86
N PHE A 402 -30.35 15.30 13.74
CA PHE A 402 -31.69 15.75 14.12
C PHE A 402 -32.05 15.15 15.47
N GLN A 403 -32.56 15.99 16.37
CA GLN A 403 -33.20 15.59 17.61
C GLN A 403 -34.64 16.11 17.60
N ILE A 404 -35.57 15.23 17.97
CA ILE A 404 -37.01 15.53 17.95
C ILE A 404 -37.48 15.51 19.39
N ALA A 405 -38.13 16.59 19.83
CA ALA A 405 -38.76 16.67 21.13
C ALA A 405 -40.22 17.08 20.96
N GLU A 406 -41.13 16.43 21.68
CA GLU A 406 -42.53 16.85 21.77
C GLU A 406 -42.77 17.51 23.13
N ASN A 407 -43.35 18.70 23.11
CA ASN A 407 -43.73 19.41 24.32
C ASN A 407 -45.17 19.10 24.72
N SER A 408 -45.52 19.35 25.99
CA SER A 408 -46.86 19.13 26.58
C SER A 408 -48.01 19.84 25.86
N SER A 409 -47.71 20.82 24.99
CA SER A 409 -48.68 21.52 24.14
C SER A 409 -48.89 20.89 22.76
N ARG A 410 -48.44 19.65 22.50
CA ARG A 410 -48.47 18.97 21.17
C ARG A 410 -47.76 19.76 20.06
N LYS A 411 -46.71 20.50 20.43
CA LYS A 411 -45.76 21.09 19.48
C LYS A 411 -44.56 20.16 19.36
N VAL A 412 -44.21 19.81 18.12
CA VAL A 412 -42.99 19.08 17.78
C VAL A 412 -41.89 20.10 17.53
N THR A 413 -40.76 19.93 18.21
CA THR A 413 -39.55 20.74 18.04
C THR A 413 -38.46 19.89 17.39
N LEU A 414 -37.98 20.34 16.24
CA LEU A 414 -36.83 19.80 15.56
C LEU A 414 -35.59 20.61 15.92
N HIS A 415 -34.63 19.98 16.58
CA HIS A 415 -33.30 20.55 16.79
C HIS A 415 -32.34 19.93 15.78
N LEU A 416 -31.74 20.76 14.93
CA LEU A 416 -30.70 20.38 13.98
C LEU A 416 -29.35 20.86 14.50
N SER A 417 -28.40 19.93 14.61
CA SER A 417 -26.99 20.23 14.87
C SER A 417 -26.14 19.78 13.69
N LEU A 418 -25.23 20.64 13.25
CA LEU A 418 -24.25 20.34 12.21
C LEU A 418 -22.92 19.93 12.81
N SER A 419 -22.30 18.91 12.24
CA SER A 419 -20.93 18.50 12.59
C SER A 419 -19.91 19.30 11.77
N LEU A 420 -19.78 20.60 12.09
CA LEU A 420 -18.90 21.58 11.42
C LEU A 420 -18.16 22.47 12.44
N LYS A 421 -16.98 22.95 12.06
CA LYS A 421 -16.18 23.97 12.77
C LYS A 421 -15.80 25.08 11.77
N SER A 422 -15.73 26.34 12.20
CA SER A 422 -15.22 27.43 11.37
C SER A 422 -14.12 28.22 12.08
N THR A 423 -13.20 28.80 11.30
CA THR A 423 -12.19 29.77 11.77
C THR A 423 -12.75 31.17 11.95
N GLY A 424 -13.91 31.47 11.35
CA GLY A 424 -14.64 32.73 11.48
C GLY A 424 -16.10 32.50 11.86
N ASN A 425 -16.91 33.55 11.73
CA ASN A 425 -18.35 33.50 12.02
C ASN A 425 -19.14 33.78 10.74
N PRO A 426 -19.24 32.80 9.82
CA PRO A 426 -20.03 32.99 8.60
C PRO A 426 -21.51 33.16 8.94
N ALA A 427 -22.22 33.96 8.15
CA ALA A 427 -23.67 34.09 8.23
C ALA A 427 -24.33 32.71 8.09
N PHE A 428 -25.27 32.41 8.97
CA PHE A 428 -25.83 31.07 9.11
C PHE A 428 -27.35 31.14 9.29
N SER A 429 -28.08 30.37 8.51
CA SER A 429 -29.54 30.27 8.62
C SER A 429 -30.05 28.88 8.25
N CYS A 430 -31.23 28.52 8.77
CA CYS A 430 -31.89 27.25 8.48
C CYS A 430 -33.34 27.48 8.10
N ILE A 431 -33.82 26.73 7.12
CA ILE A 431 -35.22 26.74 6.68
C ILE A 431 -35.70 25.28 6.64
N PHE A 432 -36.82 25.00 7.30
CA PHE A 432 -37.43 23.68 7.32
C PHE A 432 -38.75 23.73 6.55
N THR A 433 -38.88 22.92 5.51
CA THR A 433 -40.02 22.99 4.60
C THR A 433 -40.72 21.65 4.41
N LYS A 434 -42.04 21.71 4.16
CA LYS A 434 -42.84 20.63 3.57
C LYS A 434 -43.26 21.07 2.17
N GLY A 435 -42.62 20.55 1.13
CA GLY A 435 -42.80 21.09 -0.22
C GLY A 435 -42.30 22.54 -0.26
N SER A 436 -43.18 23.49 -0.55
CA SER A 436 -42.84 24.93 -0.58
C SER A 436 -43.22 25.70 0.70
N VAL A 437 -43.79 25.03 1.71
CA VAL A 437 -44.30 25.68 2.93
C VAL A 437 -43.25 25.61 4.04
N ASN A 438 -42.89 26.76 4.62
CA ASN A 438 -42.03 26.84 5.82
C ASN A 438 -42.81 26.37 7.05
N LEU A 439 -42.19 25.48 7.85
CA LEU A 439 -42.82 24.86 9.01
C LEU A 439 -42.59 25.65 10.30
N CYS A 440 -41.50 26.42 10.42
CA CYS A 440 -41.06 26.97 11.70
C CYS A 440 -41.90 28.16 12.18
N ASP A 441 -42.04 28.27 13.50
CA ASP A 441 -42.71 29.40 14.16
C ASP A 441 -41.77 30.61 14.22
N GLY A 442 -42.32 31.82 14.17
CA GLY A 442 -41.52 33.07 14.22
C GLY A 442 -40.90 33.35 15.59
N SER A 443 -41.23 32.54 16.60
CA SER A 443 -40.74 32.64 17.99
C SER A 443 -39.50 31.79 18.28
N ASP A 444 -39.01 31.02 17.32
CA ASP A 444 -37.85 30.13 17.51
C ASP A 444 -36.54 30.93 17.69
N PRO A 445 -35.57 30.43 18.48
CA PRO A 445 -34.31 31.12 18.70
C PRO A 445 -33.51 31.30 17.40
N PRO A 446 -32.74 32.40 17.27
CA PRO A 446 -31.96 32.66 16.06
C PRO A 446 -30.95 31.53 15.81
N ALA A 447 -30.81 31.14 14.55
CA ALA A 447 -29.84 30.15 14.12
C ALA A 447 -28.41 30.66 14.38
N VAL A 448 -27.57 29.82 15.02
CA VAL A 448 -26.17 30.11 15.27
C VAL A 448 -25.36 28.87 14.93
N LEU A 449 -24.37 28.98 14.04
CA LEU A 449 -23.56 27.84 13.64
C LEU A 449 -22.95 27.16 14.88
N PRO A 450 -23.16 25.84 15.10
CA PRO A 450 -23.70 24.86 14.17
C PRO A 450 -25.16 24.40 14.41
N ASN A 451 -25.97 25.12 15.21
CA ASN A 451 -27.28 24.67 15.68
C ASN A 451 -28.46 25.52 15.15
N CYS A 452 -29.57 24.85 14.86
CA CYS A 452 -30.85 25.42 14.48
C CYS A 452 -32.00 24.71 15.17
N SER A 453 -33.06 25.44 15.51
CA SER A 453 -34.28 24.89 16.09
C SER A 453 -35.50 25.35 15.30
N CYS A 454 -36.50 24.48 15.20
CA CYS A 454 -37.74 24.74 14.47
C CYS A 454 -38.91 24.04 15.17
N SER A 455 -39.91 24.78 15.64
CA SER A 455 -41.09 24.22 16.31
C SER A 455 -42.35 24.37 15.45
N PHE A 456 -43.18 23.33 15.38
CA PHE A 456 -44.45 23.33 14.64
C PHE A 456 -45.52 22.40 15.26
N PRO A 457 -46.81 22.56 14.92
CA PRO A 457 -47.90 21.74 15.46
C PRO A 457 -47.87 20.28 14.97
N ASP A 458 -48.18 19.32 15.85
CA ASP A 458 -48.23 17.87 15.56
C ASP A 458 -49.33 17.46 14.54
N GLN A 459 -50.35 18.30 14.33
CA GLN A 459 -51.49 18.03 13.42
C GLN A 459 -51.10 17.80 11.94
N ILE A 460 -49.82 17.91 11.57
CA ILE A 460 -49.33 17.76 10.19
C ILE A 460 -48.92 16.30 9.87
N LEU A 461 -48.89 15.39 10.86
CA LEU A 461 -48.40 14.01 10.79
C LEU A 461 -49.51 12.96 10.49
N TYR A 462 -50.16 13.01 9.32
CA TYR A 462 -51.13 11.98 8.92
C TYR A 462 -50.54 10.85 8.05
N THR A 463 -50.96 9.61 8.35
CA THR A 463 -50.97 8.29 7.65
C THR A 463 -49.82 7.84 6.72
N GLY A 464 -48.99 8.72 6.16
CA GLY A 464 -47.84 8.40 5.29
C GLY A 464 -46.48 8.92 5.77
N GLY A 465 -46.45 9.69 6.87
CA GLY A 465 -45.25 10.36 7.40
C GLY A 465 -45.00 11.73 6.76
N LEU A 466 -44.47 12.68 7.54
CA LEU A 466 -44.14 14.04 7.12
C LEU A 466 -42.70 14.11 6.60
N LYS A 467 -42.53 14.34 5.29
CA LYS A 467 -41.23 14.61 4.69
C LYS A 467 -40.87 16.08 4.90
N VAL A 468 -39.86 16.34 5.72
CA VAL A 468 -39.30 17.66 5.99
C VAL A 468 -37.98 17.80 5.26
N SER A 469 -37.83 18.89 4.52
CA SER A 469 -36.56 19.29 3.91
C SER A 469 -35.93 20.37 4.77
N ALA A 470 -34.77 20.07 5.37
CA ALA A 470 -33.99 21.01 6.15
C ALA A 470 -32.89 21.59 5.25
N THR A 471 -33.01 22.86 4.90
CA THR A 471 -32.02 23.59 4.10
C THR A 471 -31.25 24.53 5.01
N VAL A 472 -29.95 24.32 5.09
CA VAL A 472 -29.00 25.18 5.81
C VAL A 472 -28.29 26.04 4.80
N THR A 473 -28.18 27.33 5.10
CA THR A 473 -27.42 28.29 4.30
C THR A 473 -26.24 28.81 5.12
N ILE A 474 -25.02 28.68 4.61
CA ILE A 474 -23.77 29.21 5.16
C ILE A 474 -23.24 30.23 4.16
N GLU A 475 -23.38 31.52 4.47
CA GLU A 475 -23.25 32.64 3.51
C GLU A 475 -24.11 32.39 2.26
N ASP A 476 -23.50 32.07 1.12
CA ASP A 476 -24.19 31.78 -0.15
C ASP A 476 -24.38 30.28 -0.42
N GLN A 477 -23.80 29.41 0.42
CA GLN A 477 -23.80 27.97 0.20
C GLN A 477 -24.99 27.30 0.86
N LYS A 478 -25.78 26.58 0.07
CA LYS A 478 -26.99 25.88 0.52
C LYS A 478 -26.76 24.38 0.53
N ILE A 479 -26.96 23.76 1.69
CA ILE A 479 -26.97 22.30 1.84
C ILE A 479 -28.35 21.87 2.34
N THR A 480 -28.89 20.82 1.74
CA THR A 480 -30.23 20.32 2.07
C THR A 480 -30.16 18.86 2.48
N GLU A 481 -30.90 18.49 3.52
CA GLU A 481 -31.08 17.12 3.96
C GLU A 481 -32.57 16.84 4.16
N MET A 482 -33.01 15.64 3.78
CA MET A 482 -34.41 15.24 3.90
C MET A 482 -34.60 14.29 5.08
N LEU A 483 -35.54 14.62 5.94
CA LEU A 483 -35.97 13.80 7.07
C LEU A 483 -37.42 13.36 6.84
N THR A 484 -37.70 12.07 7.02
CA THR A 484 -39.09 11.59 7.03
C THR A 484 -39.50 11.32 8.47
N LEU A 485 -40.36 12.18 9.02
CA LEU A 485 -40.97 11.99 10.33
C LEU A 485 -42.13 11.01 10.20
N ARG A 486 -42.10 9.89 10.94
CA ARG A 486 -43.19 8.90 10.96
C ARG A 486 -43.74 8.76 12.36
N ASN A 487 -45.02 8.43 12.48
CA ASN A 487 -45.60 8.04 13.76
C ASN A 487 -45.21 6.59 14.07
N CYS A 488 -44.32 6.35 15.04
CA CYS A 488 -43.87 4.99 15.42
C CYS A 488 -45.04 4.08 15.81
N SER A 489 -46.07 4.63 16.45
CA SER A 489 -47.29 3.93 16.86
C SER A 489 -48.20 3.52 15.69
N GLY A 490 -47.97 4.07 14.50
CA GLY A 490 -48.76 3.87 13.28
C GLY A 490 -48.20 2.83 12.31
N ILE A 491 -47.06 2.19 12.61
CA ILE A 491 -46.50 1.11 11.78
C ILE A 491 -47.33 -0.18 12.01
N LYS A 492 -48.50 -0.26 11.36
CA LYS A 492 -49.41 -1.40 11.38
C LYS A 492 -49.71 -1.92 9.97
N ASP A 493 -49.81 -3.25 9.88
CA ASP A 493 -50.63 -4.02 8.94
C ASP A 493 -50.38 -3.94 7.43
N ASN A 494 -49.23 -4.43 6.92
CA ASN A 494 -49.18 -4.92 5.51
C ASN A 494 -48.07 -5.95 5.18
N SER A 495 -47.28 -6.44 6.14
CA SER A 495 -46.23 -7.44 5.86
C SER A 495 -46.50 -8.78 6.58
N PRO A 496 -46.42 -9.95 5.89
CA PRO A 496 -46.66 -11.26 6.51
C PRO A 496 -45.59 -11.68 7.53
N ASN A 497 -44.36 -11.16 7.41
CA ASN A 497 -43.20 -11.63 8.17
C ASN A 497 -42.86 -10.68 9.34
N SER A 498 -42.68 -11.24 10.54
CA SER A 498 -42.28 -10.51 11.75
C SER A 498 -40.88 -9.87 11.63
N TYR A 499 -39.98 -10.45 10.82
CA TYR A 499 -38.66 -9.88 10.54
C TYR A 499 -38.77 -8.56 9.76
N THR A 500 -39.58 -8.54 8.70
CA THR A 500 -39.79 -7.34 7.88
C THR A 500 -40.42 -6.20 8.69
N LYS A 501 -41.32 -6.50 9.64
CA LYS A 501 -41.89 -5.53 10.58
C LYS A 501 -40.82 -4.94 11.51
N CYS A 502 -39.95 -5.79 12.05
CA CYS A 502 -38.85 -5.37 12.91
C CYS A 502 -37.84 -4.46 12.16
N VAL A 503 -37.44 -4.85 10.94
CA VAL A 503 -36.56 -4.04 10.08
C VAL A 503 -37.19 -2.68 9.76
N GLN A 504 -38.49 -2.64 9.43
CA GLN A 504 -39.22 -1.40 9.12
C GLN A 504 -39.36 -0.47 10.33
N CYS A 505 -39.53 -1.03 11.54
CA CYS A 505 -39.58 -0.28 12.79
C CYS A 505 -38.24 0.39 13.11
N VAL A 506 -37.16 -0.41 13.12
CA VAL A 506 -35.82 0.06 13.50
C VAL A 506 -35.25 1.04 12.46
N SER A 507 -35.49 0.80 11.16
CA SER A 507 -35.10 1.73 10.09
C SER A 507 -35.85 3.08 10.14
N SER A 508 -36.99 3.14 10.83
CA SER A 508 -37.73 4.38 11.07
C SER A 508 -37.28 5.11 12.35
N GLY A 509 -36.26 4.62 13.06
CA GLY A 509 -35.72 5.23 14.28
C GLY A 509 -36.51 4.94 15.56
N CYS A 510 -37.42 3.97 15.52
CA CYS A 510 -38.29 3.58 16.63
C CYS A 510 -37.72 2.37 17.41
N HIS A 511 -38.25 2.10 18.60
CA HIS A 511 -37.88 0.92 19.39
C HIS A 511 -38.76 -0.28 19.00
N TRP A 512 -38.13 -1.42 18.74
CA TRP A 512 -38.82 -2.69 18.51
C TRP A 512 -38.83 -3.53 19.79
N SER A 513 -40.01 -3.95 20.22
CA SER A 513 -40.17 -4.90 21.32
C SER A 513 -40.35 -6.32 20.78
N SER A 514 -39.34 -7.18 21.02
CA SER A 514 -39.36 -8.58 20.61
C SER A 514 -40.43 -9.41 21.32
N SER A 515 -40.82 -9.04 22.55
CA SER A 515 -41.84 -9.75 23.33
C SER A 515 -43.28 -9.41 22.89
N SER A 516 -43.56 -8.15 22.56
CA SER A 516 -44.89 -7.71 22.11
C SER A 516 -45.06 -7.69 20.60
N LYS A 517 -43.97 -7.90 19.84
CA LYS A 517 -43.92 -7.80 18.36
C LYS A 517 -44.49 -6.47 17.85
N ARG A 518 -44.23 -5.38 18.58
CA ARG A 518 -44.74 -4.04 18.30
C ARG A 518 -43.60 -3.01 18.22
N CYS A 519 -43.88 -1.94 17.49
CA CYS A 519 -43.01 -0.79 17.33
C CYS A 519 -43.54 0.37 18.18
N ASP A 520 -42.70 0.93 19.05
CA ASP A 520 -43.05 2.04 19.94
C ASP A 520 -41.97 3.14 19.94
N TRP A 521 -42.32 4.32 20.45
CA TRP A 521 -41.39 5.44 20.63
C TRP A 521 -40.40 5.17 21.77
N THR A 522 -39.18 5.70 21.66
CA THR A 522 -38.19 5.63 22.76
C THR A 522 -38.55 6.59 23.88
N HIS A 523 -38.78 6.10 25.10
CA HIS A 523 -38.94 6.94 26.29
C HIS A 523 -37.56 7.29 26.87
N GLY A 524 -36.91 8.34 26.34
CA GLY A 524 -35.68 8.92 26.90
C GLY A 524 -34.41 8.75 26.06
N ARG A 525 -33.25 9.15 26.63
CA ARG A 525 -31.91 9.06 26.02
C ARG A 525 -31.38 7.63 26.08
N GLY A 526 -31.79 6.79 25.12
CA GLY A 526 -31.23 5.45 24.91
C GLY A 526 -30.39 5.38 23.61
N PRO A 527 -29.42 4.44 23.51
CA PRO A 527 -28.67 4.23 22.27
C PRO A 527 -29.56 3.64 21.16
N GLN A 528 -29.30 4.02 19.90
CA GLN A 528 -29.96 3.42 18.74
C GLN A 528 -29.46 1.97 18.55
N LEU A 529 -30.38 1.01 18.54
CA LEU A 529 -30.08 -0.40 18.29
C LEU A 529 -29.92 -0.68 16.79
N HIS A 530 -28.89 -1.43 16.42
CA HIS A 530 -28.72 -1.91 15.05
C HIS A 530 -29.83 -2.93 14.70
N ILE A 531 -30.32 -2.88 13.46
CA ILE A 531 -31.37 -3.78 12.93
C ILE A 531 -31.02 -5.26 13.18
N GLN A 532 -29.73 -5.59 13.13
CA GLN A 532 -29.22 -6.95 13.31
C GLN A 532 -29.36 -7.48 14.73
N ASP A 533 -29.32 -6.61 15.74
CA ASP A 533 -29.44 -6.99 17.15
C ASP A 533 -30.92 -7.11 17.56
N ALA A 534 -31.78 -6.26 17.02
CA ALA A 534 -33.20 -6.21 17.36
C ALA A 534 -34.05 -7.33 16.71
N CYS A 535 -33.63 -7.85 15.54
CA CYS A 535 -34.43 -8.77 14.72
C CYS A 535 -33.83 -10.19 14.61
N LYS A 536 -32.86 -10.53 15.46
CA LYS A 536 -31.95 -11.68 15.33
C LYS A 536 -32.62 -13.07 15.37
N ASP A 537 -33.70 -13.24 16.14
CA ASP A 537 -34.28 -14.56 16.48
C ASP A 537 -35.39 -15.03 15.52
N LEU A 538 -35.57 -14.39 14.36
CA LEU A 538 -36.72 -14.59 13.47
C LEU A 538 -36.40 -15.32 12.15
N LEU A 539 -35.20 -15.90 12.01
CA LEU A 539 -34.73 -16.49 10.73
C LEU A 539 -34.28 -17.95 10.90
N TYR A 540 -35.05 -18.86 10.29
CA TYR A 540 -34.60 -20.22 9.97
C TYR A 540 -34.41 -20.29 8.44
N GLU A 541 -33.19 -20.07 7.97
CA GLU A 541 -32.84 -20.17 6.56
C GLU A 541 -31.59 -21.03 6.39
N VAL A 542 -31.61 -21.83 5.32
CA VAL A 542 -30.46 -22.59 4.85
C VAL A 542 -29.41 -21.60 4.37
N LYS A 543 -28.28 -21.50 5.09
CA LYS A 543 -27.25 -20.49 4.82
C LYS A 543 -26.37 -20.90 3.63
N PRO A 544 -26.08 -19.96 2.70
CA PRO A 544 -25.07 -20.17 1.67
C PRO A 544 -23.69 -20.40 2.29
N ALA A 545 -22.88 -21.26 1.66
CA ALA A 545 -21.51 -21.54 2.07
C ALA A 545 -20.56 -21.48 0.87
N ILE A 546 -19.38 -20.89 1.06
CA ILE A 546 -18.31 -20.82 0.07
C ILE A 546 -17.34 -21.99 0.30
N LEU A 547 -17.02 -22.75 -0.75
CA LEU A 547 -16.05 -23.84 -0.72
C LEU A 547 -14.72 -23.42 -1.37
N SER A 548 -14.77 -22.81 -2.55
CA SER A 548 -13.58 -22.30 -3.25
C SER A 548 -13.90 -21.12 -4.17
N LEU A 549 -12.86 -20.36 -4.50
CA LEU A 549 -12.91 -19.20 -5.40
C LEU A 549 -11.64 -19.20 -6.25
N GLU A 550 -11.79 -19.24 -7.58
CA GLU A 550 -10.67 -19.35 -8.51
C GLU A 550 -10.77 -18.32 -9.66
N PRO A 551 -9.70 -17.53 -9.92
CA PRO A 551 -8.46 -17.43 -9.14
C PRO A 551 -8.66 -16.64 -7.84
N ASN A 552 -7.88 -16.96 -6.80
CA ASN A 552 -7.86 -16.22 -5.52
C ASN A 552 -6.77 -15.14 -5.46
N LYS A 553 -5.88 -15.07 -6.45
CA LYS A 553 -4.92 -13.98 -6.64
C LYS A 553 -5.28 -13.22 -7.92
N VAL A 554 -5.35 -11.90 -7.84
CA VAL A 554 -5.76 -11.02 -8.94
C VAL A 554 -4.89 -9.77 -8.98
N SER A 555 -4.86 -9.08 -10.11
CA SER A 555 -4.26 -7.75 -10.17
C SER A 555 -5.18 -6.74 -9.49
N PHE A 556 -4.66 -5.60 -9.03
CA PHE A 556 -5.47 -4.46 -8.61
C PHE A 556 -6.39 -3.92 -9.73
N HIS A 557 -6.23 -4.35 -10.98
CA HIS A 557 -7.21 -4.09 -12.05
C HIS A 557 -8.47 -4.97 -11.99
N GLY A 558 -8.53 -5.90 -11.03
CA GLY A 558 -9.62 -6.86 -10.91
C GLY A 558 -9.41 -8.08 -11.78
N ARG A 559 -10.49 -8.87 -11.95
CA ARG A 559 -10.49 -10.08 -12.76
C ARG A 559 -11.88 -10.35 -13.30
N ASN A 560 -11.96 -10.68 -14.58
CA ASN A 560 -13.23 -11.06 -15.20
C ASN A 560 -13.51 -12.56 -15.07
N ASN A 561 -14.80 -12.91 -15.00
CA ASN A 561 -15.29 -14.29 -15.11
C ASN A 561 -14.74 -15.27 -14.06
N VAL A 562 -14.76 -14.84 -12.80
CA VAL A 562 -14.29 -15.62 -11.64
C VAL A 562 -15.32 -16.68 -11.27
N LEU A 563 -14.86 -17.89 -10.99
CA LEU A 563 -15.70 -19.01 -10.59
C LEU A 563 -15.67 -19.17 -9.06
N LEU A 564 -16.85 -19.18 -8.43
CA LEU A 564 -17.03 -19.54 -7.03
C LEU A 564 -17.80 -20.86 -6.95
N ARG A 565 -17.28 -21.79 -6.14
CA ARG A 565 -17.95 -23.06 -5.82
C ARG A 565 -18.41 -23.04 -4.37
N GLY A 566 -19.59 -23.59 -4.09
CA GLY A 566 -20.24 -23.47 -2.80
C GLY A 566 -21.42 -24.43 -2.61
N ARG A 567 -22.29 -24.08 -1.67
CA ARG A 567 -23.56 -24.77 -1.40
C ARG A 567 -24.67 -23.75 -1.18
N ASN A 568 -25.89 -24.08 -1.59
CA ASN A 568 -27.09 -23.26 -1.41
C ASN A 568 -26.92 -21.86 -2.00
N LEU A 569 -26.30 -21.76 -3.18
CA LEU A 569 -25.97 -20.48 -3.81
C LEU A 569 -27.13 -19.86 -4.60
N GLU A 570 -28.27 -20.55 -4.74
CA GLU A 570 -29.41 -20.16 -5.59
C GLU A 570 -30.01 -18.78 -5.23
N SER A 571 -29.95 -18.41 -3.94
CA SER A 571 -30.49 -17.14 -3.43
C SER A 571 -29.48 -15.99 -3.44
N VAL A 572 -28.22 -16.23 -3.82
CA VAL A 572 -27.18 -15.20 -3.81
C VAL A 572 -27.45 -14.16 -4.90
N THR A 573 -27.45 -12.89 -4.53
CA THR A 573 -27.72 -11.75 -5.43
C THR A 573 -26.44 -11.04 -5.90
N LYS A 574 -25.46 -10.90 -5.01
CA LYS A 574 -24.21 -10.19 -5.25
C LYS A 574 -23.09 -10.75 -4.37
N ILE A 575 -21.85 -10.46 -4.74
CA ILE A 575 -20.65 -10.74 -3.95
C ILE A 575 -20.23 -9.45 -3.27
N ARG A 576 -19.90 -9.52 -1.99
CA ARG A 576 -19.35 -8.41 -1.21
C ARG A 576 -17.89 -8.68 -0.90
N ILE A 577 -17.04 -7.71 -1.24
CA ILE A 577 -15.59 -7.76 -1.11
C ILE A 577 -15.19 -6.62 -0.17
N GLN A 578 -14.52 -6.95 0.92
CA GLN A 578 -14.16 -6.00 1.96
C GLN A 578 -12.69 -6.18 2.35
N GLY A 579 -11.85 -5.21 1.99
CA GLY A 579 -10.49 -5.12 2.49
C GLY A 579 -10.39 -4.39 3.82
N ASP A 580 -9.26 -4.57 4.52
CA ASP A 580 -9.00 -3.88 5.79
C ASP A 580 -8.87 -2.34 5.62
N LEU A 581 -8.55 -1.90 4.41
CA LEU A 581 -8.53 -0.48 4.01
C LEU A 581 -9.90 0.03 3.52
N ASP A 582 -10.87 -0.85 3.28
CA ASP A 582 -12.16 -0.50 2.68
C ASP A 582 -13.21 -0.24 3.78
N CYS A 583 -13.53 1.02 4.03
CA CYS A 583 -14.62 1.38 4.96
C CYS A 583 -16.00 1.17 4.36
N ILE A 584 -16.09 1.21 3.02
CA ILE A 584 -17.28 0.87 2.26
C ILE A 584 -16.94 -0.37 1.45
N PRO A 585 -17.62 -1.51 1.69
CA PRO A 585 -17.32 -2.72 0.95
C PRO A 585 -17.71 -2.57 -0.51
N LYS A 586 -16.96 -3.21 -1.40
CA LYS A 586 -17.26 -3.27 -2.82
C LYS A 586 -18.23 -4.40 -3.10
N GLU A 587 -19.10 -4.20 -4.08
CA GLU A 587 -20.08 -5.21 -4.46
C GLU A 587 -19.98 -5.52 -5.95
N SER A 588 -20.10 -6.80 -6.30
CA SER A 588 -20.20 -7.27 -7.68
C SER A 588 -21.51 -8.04 -7.88
N PRO A 589 -22.27 -7.75 -8.95
CA PRO A 589 -23.38 -8.61 -9.33
C PRO A 589 -22.87 -10.01 -9.71
N VAL A 590 -23.75 -11.01 -9.53
CA VAL A 590 -23.52 -12.39 -9.95
C VAL A 590 -24.20 -12.62 -11.31
N PHE A 591 -23.52 -13.35 -12.19
CA PHE A 591 -24.06 -13.89 -13.44
C PHE A 591 -23.82 -15.41 -13.47
N ASP A 592 -24.61 -16.16 -14.22
CA ASP A 592 -24.55 -17.64 -14.31
C ASP A 592 -24.51 -18.35 -12.94
N ARG A 593 -25.70 -18.56 -12.35
CA ARG A 593 -25.88 -19.08 -10.99
C ARG A 593 -26.55 -20.45 -10.97
N SER A 594 -26.00 -21.38 -10.20
CA SER A 594 -26.59 -22.67 -9.83
C SER A 594 -26.64 -22.83 -8.30
N SER A 595 -27.01 -24.02 -7.82
CA SER A 595 -27.05 -24.34 -6.38
C SER A 595 -25.65 -24.48 -5.76
N ASP A 596 -24.65 -24.78 -6.58
CA ASP A 596 -23.28 -25.14 -6.20
C ASP A 596 -22.20 -24.25 -6.83
N THR A 597 -22.53 -23.47 -7.87
CA THR A 597 -21.58 -22.58 -8.55
C THR A 597 -22.20 -21.22 -8.89
N LEU A 598 -21.35 -20.19 -8.97
CA LEU A 598 -21.72 -18.89 -9.53
C LEU A 598 -20.53 -18.24 -10.23
N ARG A 599 -20.80 -17.31 -11.16
CA ARG A 599 -19.78 -16.46 -11.78
C ARG A 599 -19.99 -14.98 -11.44
N PHE A 600 -18.89 -14.25 -11.35
CA PHE A 600 -18.91 -12.82 -11.08
C PHE A 600 -17.61 -12.15 -11.58
N HIS A 601 -17.55 -10.83 -11.49
CA HIS A 601 -16.34 -10.06 -11.77
C HIS A 601 -15.73 -9.57 -10.46
N ILE A 602 -14.42 -9.69 -10.29
CA ILE A 602 -13.72 -8.98 -9.22
C ILE A 602 -13.47 -7.56 -9.73
N PRO A 603 -14.04 -6.52 -9.09
CA PRO A 603 -13.88 -5.14 -9.53
C PRO A 603 -12.43 -4.64 -9.31
N PRO A 604 -12.00 -3.58 -10.00
CA PRO A 604 -10.72 -2.95 -9.72
C PRO A 604 -10.60 -2.46 -8.27
N SER A 605 -9.38 -2.44 -7.77
CA SER A 605 -9.06 -1.90 -6.46
C SER A 605 -8.01 -0.80 -6.49
N GLY A 606 -8.29 0.27 -5.72
CA GLY A 606 -7.29 1.29 -5.37
C GLY A 606 -6.24 0.76 -4.39
N THR A 607 -6.46 -0.42 -3.81
CA THR A 607 -5.63 -1.04 -2.78
C THR A 607 -5.07 -2.38 -3.25
N LYS A 608 -3.92 -2.77 -2.70
CA LYS A 608 -3.35 -4.12 -2.80
C LYS A 608 -3.47 -4.82 -1.45
N GLY A 609 -3.23 -6.13 -1.44
CA GLY A 609 -3.26 -6.94 -0.24
C GLY A 609 -4.48 -7.86 -0.19
N THR A 610 -4.62 -8.50 0.96
CA THR A 610 -5.62 -9.53 1.21
C THR A 610 -6.96 -8.91 1.57
N VAL A 611 -8.06 -9.39 0.98
CA VAL A 611 -9.42 -8.93 1.29
C VAL A 611 -10.36 -10.11 1.52
N LYS A 612 -11.41 -9.89 2.31
CA LYS A 612 -12.43 -10.89 2.61
C LYS A 612 -13.56 -10.82 1.60
N VAL A 613 -14.09 -11.97 1.23
CA VAL A 613 -15.18 -12.13 0.27
C VAL A 613 -16.30 -12.95 0.88
N CYS A 614 -17.53 -12.47 0.74
CA CYS A 614 -18.73 -13.20 1.11
C CYS A 614 -19.83 -13.07 0.05
N VAL A 615 -20.77 -14.00 0.09
CA VAL A 615 -21.96 -13.97 -0.76
C VAL A 615 -23.09 -13.23 -0.06
N VAL A 616 -23.86 -12.43 -0.79
CA VAL A 616 -24.95 -11.62 -0.23
C VAL A 616 -26.32 -12.09 -0.75
N THR A 617 -27.23 -12.34 0.17
CA THR A 617 -28.62 -12.73 -0.08
C THR A 617 -29.54 -11.51 -0.20
N PRO A 618 -30.83 -11.65 -0.62
CA PRO A 618 -31.73 -10.52 -0.85
C PRO A 618 -32.03 -9.68 0.39
N ASP A 619 -31.73 -10.20 1.58
CA ASP A 619 -31.81 -9.53 2.88
C ASP A 619 -30.54 -8.71 3.23
N ASP A 620 -29.61 -8.59 2.29
CA ASP A 620 -28.33 -7.87 2.39
C ASP A 620 -27.34 -8.44 3.43
N ARG A 621 -27.57 -9.66 3.92
CA ARG A 621 -26.66 -10.36 4.82
C ARG A 621 -25.52 -11.04 4.07
N CYS A 622 -24.35 -11.03 4.70
CA CYS A 622 -23.10 -11.58 4.20
C CYS A 622 -22.90 -13.01 4.74
N HIS A 623 -22.73 -13.98 3.85
CA HIS A 623 -22.63 -15.40 4.17
C HIS A 623 -21.35 -16.02 3.57
N GLY A 624 -20.79 -16.99 4.29
CA GLY A 624 -19.50 -17.58 3.95
C GLY A 624 -18.33 -16.62 4.16
N ASN A 625 -17.11 -17.16 4.04
CA ASN A 625 -15.89 -16.37 4.10
C ASN A 625 -14.86 -17.00 3.17
N SER A 626 -14.34 -16.20 2.25
CA SER A 626 -13.22 -16.55 1.39
C SER A 626 -12.27 -15.36 1.31
N ILE A 627 -11.07 -15.60 0.80
CA ILE A 627 -10.01 -14.60 0.75
C ILE A 627 -9.53 -14.49 -0.69
N ILE A 628 -9.36 -13.26 -1.16
CA ILE A 628 -8.64 -12.96 -2.39
C ILE A 628 -7.50 -11.98 -2.11
N THR A 629 -6.47 -12.02 -2.94
CA THR A 629 -5.32 -11.13 -2.84
C THR A 629 -5.22 -10.25 -4.07
N TYR A 630 -5.31 -8.94 -3.89
CA TYR A 630 -4.97 -7.96 -4.92
C TYR A 630 -3.45 -7.75 -4.95
N SER A 631 -2.84 -8.06 -6.08
CA SER A 631 -1.41 -7.87 -6.35
C SER A 631 -1.18 -6.74 -7.35
N SER A 632 0.08 -6.46 -7.64
CA SER A 632 0.40 -5.49 -8.68
C SER A 632 -0.05 -5.92 -10.07
N GLN A 633 -0.03 -4.98 -11.03
CA GLN A 633 -0.19 -5.34 -12.43
C GLN A 633 0.96 -6.25 -12.89
N PRO A 634 0.75 -7.06 -13.94
CA PRO A 634 1.86 -7.78 -14.57
C PRO A 634 2.88 -6.81 -15.13
N SER A 635 4.12 -7.27 -15.24
CA SER A 635 5.16 -6.58 -15.99
C SER A 635 5.68 -7.50 -17.10
N CYS A 636 6.15 -6.89 -18.18
CA CYS A 636 6.70 -7.59 -19.33
C CYS A 636 8.09 -7.02 -19.60
N THR A 637 9.11 -7.83 -19.34
CA THR A 637 10.53 -7.46 -19.42
C THR A 637 11.25 -8.07 -20.61
N GLY A 638 10.65 -9.07 -21.25
CA GLY A 638 11.27 -9.77 -22.38
C GLY A 638 10.27 -10.54 -23.23
N ILE A 639 10.54 -10.63 -24.53
CA ILE A 639 9.82 -11.50 -25.47
C ILE A 639 10.82 -12.40 -26.19
N GLN A 640 10.62 -13.71 -26.14
CA GLN A 640 11.47 -14.69 -26.82
C GLN A 640 10.62 -15.75 -27.53
N PRO A 641 10.84 -16.02 -28.82
CA PRO A 641 11.67 -15.27 -29.76
C PRO A 641 11.03 -13.93 -30.16
N THR A 642 11.84 -12.95 -30.56
CA THR A 642 11.39 -11.62 -31.04
C THR A 642 10.90 -11.60 -32.48
N VAL A 643 10.92 -12.75 -33.16
CA VAL A 643 10.50 -12.91 -34.56
C VAL A 643 9.63 -14.14 -34.73
N SER A 644 8.68 -14.12 -35.67
CA SER A 644 7.92 -15.29 -36.10
C SER A 644 7.68 -15.27 -37.62
N TRP A 645 7.15 -16.36 -38.15
CA TRP A 645 6.80 -16.52 -39.56
C TRP A 645 5.33 -16.16 -39.83
N SER A 646 5.05 -15.72 -41.05
CA SER A 646 3.75 -15.20 -41.51
C SER A 646 2.57 -16.13 -41.29
N SER A 647 2.77 -17.44 -41.43
CA SER A 647 1.73 -18.45 -41.18
C SER A 647 1.33 -18.58 -39.69
N GLY A 648 2.11 -18.02 -38.76
CA GLY A 648 1.84 -18.12 -37.33
C GLY A 648 1.99 -19.53 -36.76
N GLY A 649 1.60 -19.72 -35.50
CA GLY A 649 1.73 -20.98 -34.76
C GLY A 649 3.07 -21.15 -34.03
N ARG A 650 3.99 -20.18 -34.12
CA ARG A 650 5.21 -20.15 -33.30
C ARG A 650 4.84 -19.88 -31.84
N LYS A 651 5.37 -20.71 -30.93
CA LYS A 651 5.23 -20.52 -29.49
C LYS A 651 6.09 -19.35 -29.02
N ILE A 652 5.44 -18.30 -28.53
CA ILE A 652 6.08 -17.10 -28.01
C ILE A 652 6.08 -17.14 -26.49
N HIS A 653 7.26 -16.94 -25.90
CA HIS A 653 7.48 -16.80 -24.46
C HIS A 653 7.61 -15.34 -24.10
N VAL A 654 6.80 -14.90 -23.14
CA VAL A 654 6.87 -13.57 -22.53
C VAL A 654 7.38 -13.74 -21.10
N GLN A 655 8.41 -12.97 -20.77
CA GLN A 655 9.08 -12.95 -19.48
C GLN A 655 8.71 -11.70 -18.70
N GLY A 656 8.55 -11.83 -17.38
CA GLY A 656 8.23 -10.69 -16.54
C GLY A 656 7.83 -11.07 -15.12
N SER A 657 6.80 -10.41 -14.59
CA SER A 657 6.28 -10.69 -13.26
C SER A 657 4.75 -10.64 -13.23
N ASN A 658 4.16 -11.38 -12.30
CA ASN A 658 2.71 -11.50 -12.13
C ASN A 658 1.97 -11.93 -13.42
N LEU A 659 2.65 -12.69 -14.28
CA LEU A 659 2.15 -13.08 -15.59
C LEU A 659 1.00 -14.09 -15.53
N GLU A 660 0.83 -14.79 -14.40
CA GLU A 660 -0.32 -15.64 -14.11
C GLU A 660 -1.65 -14.87 -14.03
N LEU A 661 -1.59 -13.55 -13.90
CA LEU A 661 -2.76 -12.67 -13.82
C LEU A 661 -3.28 -12.24 -15.20
N VAL A 662 -2.54 -12.53 -16.28
CA VAL A 662 -2.87 -12.12 -17.65
C VAL A 662 -3.98 -13.01 -18.22
N GLU A 663 -5.05 -12.39 -18.73
CA GLU A 663 -6.19 -13.10 -19.29
C GLU A 663 -5.99 -13.45 -20.78
N SER A 664 -5.35 -12.53 -21.51
CA SER A 664 -5.06 -12.66 -22.94
C SER A 664 -4.02 -11.62 -23.38
N VAL A 665 -3.47 -11.80 -24.57
CA VAL A 665 -2.50 -10.89 -25.18
C VAL A 665 -3.13 -10.27 -26.43
N THR A 666 -3.10 -8.95 -26.54
CA THR A 666 -3.48 -8.21 -27.75
C THR A 666 -2.22 -7.85 -28.54
N VAL A 667 -2.20 -8.19 -29.82
CA VAL A 667 -1.09 -7.84 -30.73
C VAL A 667 -1.48 -6.61 -31.55
N LEU A 668 -0.63 -5.57 -31.56
CA LEU A 668 -0.84 -4.35 -32.33
C LEU A 668 0.17 -4.25 -33.49
N PRO A 669 -0.22 -3.73 -34.67
CA PRO A 669 -1.50 -3.08 -34.97
C PRO A 669 -2.62 -4.04 -35.42
N SER A 670 -2.41 -5.35 -35.46
CA SER A 670 -3.42 -6.31 -35.96
C SER A 670 -4.69 -6.39 -35.10
N ASN A 671 -4.66 -5.83 -33.88
CA ASN A 671 -5.74 -5.87 -32.88
C ASN A 671 -6.22 -7.30 -32.57
N LYS A 672 -5.37 -8.31 -32.80
CA LYS A 672 -5.73 -9.70 -32.54
C LYS A 672 -5.56 -10.02 -31.06
N VAL A 673 -6.63 -10.53 -30.45
CA VAL A 673 -6.63 -11.02 -29.06
C VAL A 673 -6.37 -12.53 -29.03
N LEU A 674 -5.33 -12.93 -28.32
CA LEU A 674 -4.83 -14.30 -28.21
C LEU A 674 -5.00 -14.78 -26.77
N LYS A 675 -5.67 -15.92 -26.57
CA LYS A 675 -5.78 -16.54 -25.25
C LYS A 675 -4.47 -17.22 -24.88
N THR A 676 -4.16 -17.23 -23.59
CA THR A 676 -3.04 -17.98 -23.02
C THR A 676 -3.43 -19.46 -23.01
N GLN A 677 -2.63 -20.30 -23.66
CA GLN A 677 -2.98 -21.73 -23.85
C GLN A 677 -2.18 -22.68 -22.93
N TYR A 678 -1.22 -22.15 -22.19
CA TYR A 678 -0.27 -22.93 -21.39
C TYR A 678 -0.39 -22.55 -19.91
N ASN A 679 0.02 -23.45 -19.01
CA ASN A 679 0.13 -23.14 -17.57
C ASN A 679 1.10 -21.97 -17.38
N THR A 680 0.56 -20.80 -17.06
CA THR A 680 1.32 -19.58 -16.79
C THR A 680 1.93 -19.64 -15.39
N SER A 681 3.21 -19.28 -15.28
CA SER A 681 3.87 -19.09 -13.99
C SER A 681 3.84 -17.60 -13.63
N SER A 682 4.36 -17.25 -12.44
CA SER A 682 4.49 -15.84 -12.10
C SER A 682 5.50 -15.07 -12.96
N GLY A 683 6.48 -15.76 -13.54
CA GLY A 683 7.53 -15.16 -14.36
C GLY A 683 7.36 -15.38 -15.86
N ASP A 684 6.46 -16.29 -16.26
CA ASP A 684 6.40 -16.81 -17.62
C ASP A 684 4.97 -16.93 -18.15
N LEU A 685 4.79 -16.43 -19.37
CA LEU A 685 3.56 -16.50 -20.15
C LEU A 685 3.88 -17.05 -21.53
N TRP A 686 3.03 -17.94 -22.05
CA TRP A 686 3.17 -18.45 -23.41
C TRP A 686 1.89 -18.29 -24.21
N PHE A 687 2.03 -17.96 -25.49
CA PHE A 687 0.94 -17.94 -26.46
C PHE A 687 1.47 -18.31 -27.83
N ASP A 688 0.60 -18.78 -28.73
CA ASP A 688 0.99 -19.06 -30.11
C ASP A 688 0.71 -17.83 -30.98
N SER A 689 1.68 -17.45 -31.80
CA SER A 689 1.53 -16.37 -32.78
C SER A 689 0.38 -16.66 -33.76
N HIS A 690 -0.33 -15.62 -34.18
CA HIS A 690 -1.40 -15.75 -35.19
C HIS A 690 -0.85 -15.55 -36.61
N PRO A 691 -1.56 -15.97 -37.66
CA PRO A 691 -1.18 -15.61 -39.02
C PRO A 691 -1.22 -14.09 -39.23
N TYR A 692 -0.15 -13.52 -39.79
CA TYR A 692 -0.02 -12.10 -40.08
C TYR A 692 1.00 -11.87 -41.20
N ASP A 693 0.57 -11.20 -42.27
CA ASP A 693 1.34 -10.91 -43.49
C ASP A 693 1.88 -9.47 -43.55
N GLY A 694 1.55 -8.64 -42.56
CA GLY A 694 1.99 -7.25 -42.51
C GLY A 694 3.47 -7.09 -42.14
N SER A 695 4.08 -6.01 -42.62
CA SER A 695 5.45 -5.64 -42.28
C SER A 695 5.51 -4.70 -41.08
N GLY A 696 6.55 -4.83 -40.24
CA GLY A 696 6.86 -3.86 -39.18
C GLY A 696 7.10 -4.50 -37.81
N GLN A 697 7.38 -3.66 -36.82
CA GLN A 697 7.42 -4.06 -35.41
C GLN A 697 6.00 -4.03 -34.85
N LEU A 698 5.65 -5.09 -34.13
CA LEU A 698 4.40 -5.25 -33.42
C LEU A 698 4.66 -5.10 -31.92
N SER A 699 3.75 -4.43 -31.23
CA SER A 699 3.78 -4.31 -29.77
C SER A 699 2.76 -5.25 -29.15
N LEU A 700 3.11 -5.86 -28.01
CA LEU A 700 2.19 -6.69 -27.24
C LEU A 700 1.56 -5.89 -26.09
N LYS A 701 0.25 -6.06 -25.91
CA LYS A 701 -0.50 -5.58 -24.76
C LYS A 701 -1.07 -6.75 -23.97
N LEU A 702 -0.75 -6.83 -22.68
CA LEU A 702 -1.27 -7.84 -21.77
C LEU A 702 -2.62 -7.37 -21.21
N ASN A 703 -3.69 -8.12 -21.46
CA ASN A 703 -5.04 -7.79 -20.99
C ASN A 703 -5.26 -8.36 -19.57
N VAL A 704 -5.66 -7.49 -18.63
CA VAL A 704 -5.83 -7.82 -17.21
C VAL A 704 -7.08 -7.12 -16.67
N GLY A 705 -8.14 -7.88 -16.39
CA GLY A 705 -9.44 -7.28 -16.10
C GLY A 705 -9.93 -6.42 -17.25
N ASN A 706 -10.22 -5.14 -16.97
CA ASN A 706 -10.61 -4.15 -17.97
C ASN A 706 -9.46 -3.19 -18.35
N SER A 707 -8.23 -3.55 -18.02
CA SER A 707 -7.01 -2.76 -18.30
C SER A 707 -6.05 -3.50 -19.22
N THR A 708 -5.10 -2.78 -19.78
CA THR A 708 -4.01 -3.34 -20.59
C THR A 708 -2.65 -2.83 -20.11
N VAL A 709 -1.65 -3.71 -20.06
CA VAL A 709 -0.25 -3.37 -19.76
C VAL A 709 0.60 -3.54 -21.01
N ASP A 710 1.42 -2.55 -21.33
CA ASP A 710 2.33 -2.61 -22.49
C ASP A 710 3.57 -3.46 -22.20
N CYS A 711 4.00 -4.24 -23.19
CA CYS A 711 5.33 -4.83 -23.21
C CYS A 711 6.37 -3.82 -23.70
N VAL A 712 7.56 -3.85 -23.07
CA VAL A 712 8.69 -2.98 -23.46
C VAL A 712 9.28 -3.41 -24.82
N ASP A 713 9.31 -4.71 -25.07
CA ASP A 713 9.90 -5.28 -26.28
C ASP A 713 8.92 -5.36 -27.46
N TYR A 714 9.50 -5.39 -28.65
CA TYR A 714 8.78 -5.54 -29.92
C TYR A 714 9.01 -6.92 -30.51
N PHE A 715 8.01 -7.38 -31.24
CA PHE A 715 8.03 -8.64 -31.96
C PHE A 715 7.71 -8.41 -33.44
N SER A 716 8.24 -9.18 -34.37
CA SER A 716 8.01 -8.96 -35.81
C SER A 716 7.73 -10.25 -36.58
N TYR A 717 6.94 -10.13 -37.66
CA TYR A 717 6.72 -11.21 -38.61
C TYR A 717 7.69 -11.14 -39.77
N LYS A 718 8.15 -12.30 -40.22
CA LYS A 718 8.97 -12.54 -41.41
C LYS A 718 8.25 -13.52 -42.33
N PRO A 719 8.61 -13.57 -43.62
CA PRO A 719 8.10 -14.59 -44.52
C PRO A 719 8.38 -16.00 -43.99
N ASP A 720 7.55 -16.95 -44.40
CA ASP A 720 7.73 -18.36 -44.05
C ASP A 720 9.07 -18.91 -44.58
N PRO A 721 9.73 -19.82 -43.83
CA PRO A 721 10.99 -20.44 -44.25
C PRO A 721 10.80 -21.27 -45.52
N GLY A 722 11.57 -20.94 -46.56
CA GLY A 722 11.56 -21.69 -47.82
C GLY A 722 12.71 -22.69 -47.91
N PHE A 723 12.39 -23.99 -47.97
CA PHE A 723 13.36 -25.05 -48.22
C PHE A 723 13.57 -25.23 -49.72
N THR A 724 14.77 -25.59 -50.16
CA THR A 724 15.09 -25.70 -51.61
C THR A 724 15.54 -27.09 -52.03
N GLY A 725 16.08 -27.89 -51.10
CA GLY A 725 16.58 -29.24 -51.38
C GLY A 725 17.31 -29.83 -50.18
N PHE A 726 17.83 -31.04 -50.31
CA PHE A 726 18.71 -31.64 -49.31
C PHE A 726 19.77 -32.53 -49.95
N THR A 727 20.85 -32.77 -49.22
CA THR A 727 21.90 -33.73 -49.56
C THR A 727 22.16 -34.65 -48.37
N THR A 728 22.69 -35.83 -48.63
CA THR A 728 22.98 -36.82 -47.58
C THR A 728 24.43 -37.28 -47.66
N VAL A 729 25.07 -37.45 -46.52
CA VAL A 729 26.44 -37.96 -46.40
C VAL A 729 26.46 -39.11 -45.41
N GLN A 730 26.99 -40.26 -45.83
CA GLN A 730 27.15 -41.41 -44.95
C GLN A 730 28.30 -41.15 -43.97
N VAL A 731 28.04 -41.23 -42.67
CA VAL A 731 29.05 -41.02 -41.63
C VAL A 731 29.03 -42.23 -40.70
N ALA A 732 29.95 -43.18 -40.94
CA ALA A 732 29.93 -44.51 -40.32
C ALA A 732 28.60 -45.24 -40.56
N ASN A 733 27.87 -45.62 -39.49
CA ASN A 733 26.58 -46.31 -39.59
C ASN A 733 25.38 -45.35 -39.70
N ASP A 734 25.61 -44.05 -39.51
CA ASP A 734 24.56 -43.04 -39.49
C ASP A 734 24.52 -42.24 -40.80
N LEU A 735 23.38 -41.64 -41.10
CA LEU A 735 23.19 -40.80 -42.27
C LEU A 735 23.05 -39.34 -41.84
N GLN A 736 24.00 -38.50 -42.23
CA GLN A 736 23.90 -37.05 -42.05
C GLN A 736 23.09 -36.45 -43.20
N VAL A 737 22.10 -35.62 -42.86
CA VAL A 737 21.18 -34.97 -43.78
C VAL A 737 21.41 -33.46 -43.69
N ASN A 738 21.81 -32.86 -44.81
CA ASN A 738 22.04 -31.42 -44.95
C ASN A 738 20.92 -30.80 -45.80
N ILE A 739 19.96 -30.16 -45.16
CA ILE A 739 18.81 -29.51 -45.79
C ILE A 739 19.19 -28.07 -46.14
N GLN A 740 19.01 -27.69 -47.40
CA GLN A 740 19.23 -26.34 -47.90
C GLN A 740 17.96 -25.50 -47.75
N LYS A 741 18.13 -24.27 -47.26
CA LYS A 741 17.05 -23.32 -47.02
C LYS A 741 17.43 -21.94 -47.55
N ARG A 742 16.44 -21.17 -48.02
CA ARG A 742 16.63 -19.74 -48.30
C ARG A 742 17.07 -19.03 -47.01
N ALA A 743 18.04 -18.14 -47.13
CA ALA A 743 18.53 -17.37 -45.99
C ALA A 743 17.37 -16.58 -45.36
N ASP A 744 17.17 -16.74 -44.06
CA ASP A 744 16.19 -15.95 -43.30
C ASP A 744 16.77 -15.48 -41.96
N MET A 745 15.97 -14.69 -41.25
CA MET A 745 16.30 -14.15 -39.93
C MET A 745 15.32 -14.66 -38.88
N LEU A 746 14.84 -15.91 -39.01
CA LEU A 746 13.87 -16.49 -38.09
C LEU A 746 14.50 -17.00 -36.79
N ASN A 747 15.83 -17.18 -36.75
CA ASN A 747 16.56 -17.72 -35.59
C ASN A 747 15.85 -18.94 -34.98
N LEU A 748 15.60 -19.94 -35.82
CA LEU A 748 14.90 -21.17 -35.42
C LEU A 748 15.72 -21.93 -34.37
N SER A 749 15.06 -22.43 -33.34
CA SER A 749 15.66 -23.29 -32.32
C SER A 749 15.45 -24.76 -32.65
N MET A 750 16.30 -25.62 -32.08
CA MET A 750 16.27 -27.08 -32.30
C MET A 750 14.95 -27.73 -31.84
N SER A 751 14.23 -27.10 -30.90
CA SER A 751 12.93 -27.61 -30.43
C SER A 751 11.75 -27.21 -31.32
N GLU A 752 11.94 -26.33 -32.29
CA GLU A 752 10.87 -25.82 -33.17
C GLU A 752 10.74 -26.58 -34.48
N VAL A 753 11.75 -27.37 -34.84
CA VAL A 753 11.82 -28.11 -36.10
C VAL A 753 11.82 -29.59 -35.83
N THR A 754 10.97 -30.35 -36.53
CA THR A 754 11.02 -31.81 -36.53
C THR A 754 11.23 -32.29 -37.97
N VAL A 755 12.24 -33.14 -38.16
CA VAL A 755 12.59 -33.69 -39.47
C VAL A 755 12.42 -35.21 -39.46
N MET A 756 11.65 -35.71 -40.41
CA MET A 756 11.43 -37.13 -40.64
C MET A 756 11.92 -37.50 -42.04
N GLY A 757 12.84 -38.46 -42.12
CA GLY A 757 13.26 -39.05 -43.39
C GLY A 757 12.35 -40.20 -43.81
N LEU A 758 12.02 -40.26 -45.09
CA LEU A 758 11.20 -41.28 -45.70
C LEU A 758 12.01 -42.07 -46.75
N GLN A 759 12.07 -43.38 -46.60
CA GLN A 759 12.62 -44.29 -47.60
C GLN A 759 11.57 -45.36 -47.92
N GLY A 760 10.99 -45.33 -49.12
CA GLY A 760 9.82 -46.14 -49.46
C GLY A 760 8.66 -45.96 -48.46
N LYS A 761 8.33 -46.99 -47.66
CA LYS A 761 7.29 -46.93 -46.60
C LYS A 761 7.86 -46.72 -45.19
N GLN A 762 9.18 -46.71 -45.03
CA GLN A 762 9.83 -46.66 -43.73
C GLN A 762 10.14 -45.21 -43.35
N GLN A 763 9.90 -44.86 -42.09
CA GLN A 763 10.14 -43.52 -41.55
C GLN A 763 11.30 -43.56 -40.56
N TYR A 764 12.18 -42.58 -40.68
CA TYR A 764 13.36 -42.43 -39.83
C TYR A 764 13.35 -41.05 -39.19
N GLN A 765 13.43 -41.00 -37.86
CA GLN A 765 13.55 -39.73 -37.16
C GLN A 765 14.95 -39.15 -37.35
N CYS A 766 15.04 -37.92 -37.84
CA CYS A 766 16.30 -37.21 -37.98
C CYS A 766 16.52 -36.33 -36.74
N VAL A 767 17.56 -36.64 -35.95
CA VAL A 767 17.93 -35.88 -34.77
C VAL A 767 18.72 -34.65 -35.20
N LEU A 768 18.22 -33.45 -34.93
CA LEU A 768 18.88 -32.21 -35.34
C LEU A 768 20.25 -32.07 -34.66
N GLU A 769 21.27 -31.69 -35.42
CA GLU A 769 22.61 -31.38 -34.92
C GLU A 769 22.91 -29.88 -34.95
N LYS A 770 22.46 -29.17 -35.99
CA LYS A 770 22.67 -27.72 -36.13
C LYS A 770 21.59 -27.07 -37.00
N ILE A 771 21.18 -25.85 -36.65
CA ILE A 771 20.39 -24.98 -37.53
C ILE A 771 21.21 -23.72 -37.83
N GLU A 772 21.34 -23.41 -39.11
CA GLU A 772 21.97 -22.20 -39.64
C GLU A 772 20.93 -21.35 -40.40
N SER A 773 21.30 -20.12 -40.74
CA SER A 773 20.40 -19.20 -41.43
C SER A 773 19.99 -19.68 -42.83
N ASN A 774 20.80 -20.53 -43.48
CA ASN A 774 20.59 -21.07 -44.83
C ASN A 774 20.59 -22.61 -44.90
N ALA A 775 20.73 -23.32 -43.78
CA ALA A 775 20.80 -24.77 -43.77
C ALA A 775 20.33 -25.38 -42.45
N ILE A 776 19.82 -26.62 -42.49
CA ILE A 776 19.53 -27.44 -41.31
C ILE A 776 20.30 -28.75 -41.45
N ILE A 777 21.07 -29.11 -40.42
CA ILE A 777 21.85 -30.34 -40.37
C ILE A 777 21.25 -31.25 -39.31
N CYS A 778 20.91 -32.47 -39.70
CA CYS A 778 20.38 -33.49 -38.80
C CYS A 778 20.94 -34.86 -39.12
N LYS A 779 20.81 -35.80 -38.19
CA LYS A 779 21.42 -37.12 -38.27
C LYS A 779 20.41 -38.22 -37.96
N ILE A 780 20.34 -39.20 -38.85
CA ILE A 780 19.52 -40.41 -38.68
C ILE A 780 20.44 -41.52 -38.18
N LYS A 781 20.08 -42.12 -37.03
CA LYS A 781 20.87 -43.20 -36.42
C LYS A 781 20.57 -44.55 -37.07
N GLY A 782 21.60 -45.29 -37.43
CA GLY A 782 21.48 -46.66 -37.96
C GLY A 782 21.57 -47.71 -36.86
N GLU A 783 20.43 -48.11 -36.26
CA GLU A 783 20.44 -49.02 -35.09
C GLU A 783 20.78 -50.49 -35.43
N LEU A 784 20.64 -50.94 -36.69
CA LEU A 784 20.82 -52.34 -37.11
C LEU A 784 21.60 -52.52 -38.45
N GLY A 785 22.26 -51.47 -38.93
CA GLY A 785 22.97 -51.44 -40.22
C GLY A 785 23.00 -50.03 -40.82
N ALA A 786 23.81 -49.80 -41.86
CA ALA A 786 23.88 -48.52 -42.54
C ALA A 786 22.53 -48.18 -43.20
N VAL A 787 21.98 -46.99 -42.91
CA VAL A 787 20.79 -46.46 -43.61
C VAL A 787 21.22 -46.13 -45.05
N PRO A 788 20.70 -46.81 -46.09
CA PRO A 788 21.30 -46.74 -47.42
C PRO A 788 21.06 -45.40 -48.13
N ALA A 789 19.86 -44.81 -47.98
CA ALA A 789 19.48 -43.51 -48.54
C ALA A 789 18.14 -43.05 -47.94
N VAL A 790 17.74 -41.81 -48.21
CA VAL A 790 16.40 -41.30 -47.90
C VAL A 790 15.86 -40.63 -49.17
N ASP A 791 14.65 -40.99 -49.58
CA ASP A 791 14.05 -40.55 -50.86
C ASP A 791 13.43 -39.14 -50.72
N SER A 792 12.83 -38.87 -49.55
CA SER A 792 12.25 -37.56 -49.24
C SER A 792 12.30 -37.25 -47.74
N LEU A 793 12.19 -35.96 -47.41
CA LEU A 793 12.16 -35.45 -46.05
C LEU A 793 10.85 -34.73 -45.79
N ASN A 794 10.21 -35.04 -44.66
CA ASN A 794 9.15 -34.21 -44.10
C ASN A 794 9.76 -33.31 -43.03
N VAL A 795 9.84 -32.01 -43.35
CA VAL A 795 10.19 -30.97 -42.39
C VAL A 795 8.90 -30.38 -41.86
N SER A 796 8.74 -30.40 -40.54
CA SER A 796 7.55 -29.88 -39.87
C SER A 796 7.94 -28.82 -38.83
N MET A 797 7.24 -27.69 -38.90
CA MET A 797 7.30 -26.60 -37.92
C MET A 797 5.87 -26.19 -37.60
N PHE A 798 5.30 -26.77 -36.55
CA PHE A 798 3.89 -26.61 -36.17
C PHE A 798 2.90 -26.71 -37.36
N LEU A 799 2.48 -25.58 -37.97
CA LEU A 799 1.56 -25.51 -39.12
C LEU A 799 2.24 -25.51 -40.49
N ILE A 800 3.57 -25.40 -40.57
CA ILE A 800 4.32 -25.50 -41.82
C ILE A 800 4.75 -26.95 -42.01
N PHE A 801 4.30 -27.53 -43.13
CA PHE A 801 4.70 -28.86 -43.58
C PHE A 801 5.34 -28.73 -44.96
N SER A 802 6.60 -29.14 -45.07
CA SER A 802 7.31 -29.17 -46.35
C SER A 802 7.84 -30.57 -46.61
N CYS A 803 7.44 -31.14 -47.74
CA CYS A 803 8.01 -32.38 -48.27
C CYS A 803 9.12 -32.03 -49.26
N ILE A 804 10.34 -32.51 -49.03
CA ILE A 804 11.50 -32.25 -49.88
C ILE A 804 11.94 -33.56 -50.52
N ASP A 805 11.96 -33.66 -51.84
CA ASP A 805 12.40 -34.87 -52.57
C ASP A 805 13.89 -34.80 -52.92
N TYR A 806 14.57 -35.96 -52.90
CA TYR A 806 16.00 -36.06 -53.23
C TYR A 806 16.26 -35.74 -54.71
N GLY A 807 17.17 -34.80 -54.99
CA GLY A 807 17.68 -34.54 -56.34
C GLY A 807 16.73 -33.83 -57.33
N LYS A 808 15.71 -33.10 -56.87
CA LYS A 808 14.86 -32.25 -57.72
C LYS A 808 14.88 -30.78 -57.26
N ASP A 809 15.41 -29.89 -58.09
CA ASP A 809 15.42 -28.42 -57.91
C ASP A 809 14.04 -27.74 -58.06
N ASN A 810 12.93 -28.48 -58.00
CA ASN A 810 11.58 -27.92 -58.12
C ASN A 810 10.63 -28.52 -57.09
N LEU A 811 10.38 -27.76 -56.02
CA LEU A 811 9.35 -28.01 -55.03
C LEU A 811 7.99 -27.47 -55.50
N LYS A 812 6.91 -28.19 -55.19
CA LYS A 812 5.56 -27.62 -55.17
C LYS A 812 5.27 -27.15 -53.74
N ASP A 813 4.96 -25.86 -53.61
CA ASP A 813 4.52 -25.20 -52.38
C ASP A 813 3.23 -25.82 -51.79
#